data_AF-A0A381Z6Z4-F1
#
_entry.id   AF-A0A381Z6Z4-F1
#
_cell.length_a   1.000
_cell.length_b   1.000
_cell.length_c   1.000
_cell.angle_alpha   90.00
_cell.angle_beta   90.00
_cell.angle_gamma   90.00
#
_symmetry.space_group_name_H-M   'P 1'
#
loop_
_entity.id
_entity.type
_entity.pdbx_description
1 polymer ?
#
loop_
_entity_poly.entity_id
_entity_poly.type
_entity_poly.pdbx_seq_one_letter_code
_entity_poly.pdbx_strand_id
1 'polypeptide(L)'
;MRSFTNRFSEQKVAQWAIGYLAISWIALQVLQLLWEVFEWPLAPLRITIAIAALGFPITVVLAWLRQPTVDEQSAGLPLAPHSEKHPARVLILIAIVFGLSGGVGWTVKRSLDRQWARGEAVLEIGRLTDAGAFATALEVGERALAILPDLAALDNILASVSQSPSIQTEPSGAQVFVKEYGDIDGPWLELGTTPLSAIRLPRGLKRWRIVHDGFETLEQVAPAGINLDVSLQPEGSIPEGMVWIPAGEAGSFVTGLGPLTPLEHADYFIDRHEVSNEAYAEFVAAGGYEREEFWKQNFMDGDRRLTWSEAMERFEDATGQAGPATWELGRPKPGDELLPVTGVSWYEASAYAQFKGQALPTLRHWVRAAGTGEGGLIIPLSNFEGNGPAPAMTFHGISPSGAFDMAGNVREWLVNSAGDQRHTVGGAWSDPSYFFSGPNVQAPFDRLPTNGFRLAQYTQDGDFEGEAGIDTPLLTRNYYSEQPVSDEVFRVYASQFDYDPSPLNSAVHETIEYEFGEIERVSFEGVGWGRIFAFLYLPEEAEPPYQTVIWFPGSGVARFQPDPDPTRMRNIQHFVASGRAVLQPIFRSTYSRADADQPPGMNTTWPKLTRDYVDLVRSWVSEFRRSIDYLESRPEINDDMLAYFGTSWGGRLGAIIPAVEPRLKLNMVMIGGLASGTALPEVDQINYVTRIMVPTLMLNGEHDPLEPIESAQLPMLSLLGTPDADKHHIIYPGFGHGLPQNEVVRETINWLDKYFGAAN
;
A
#
# COMPACT_ATOMS: atom_id res chain seq x y z
N MET A 1 -21.86 72.65 -28.34
CA MET A 1 -20.91 71.52 -28.13
C MET A 1 -19.45 71.86 -28.47
N ARG A 2 -19.12 72.58 -29.57
CA ARG A 2 -17.71 72.91 -29.92
C ARG A 2 -16.94 73.80 -28.91
N SER A 3 -17.62 74.59 -28.05
CA SER A 3 -16.93 75.44 -27.07
C SER A 3 -16.53 74.73 -25.77
N PHE A 4 -17.19 73.60 -25.44
CA PHE A 4 -16.87 72.83 -24.23
C PHE A 4 -15.69 71.88 -24.45
N THR A 5 -15.60 71.27 -25.65
CA THR A 5 -14.47 70.43 -26.06
C THR A 5 -13.17 71.22 -26.17
N ASN A 6 -13.21 72.46 -26.68
CA ASN A 6 -12.00 73.30 -26.79
C ASN A 6 -11.48 73.72 -25.41
N ARG A 7 -12.37 74.09 -24.46
CA ARG A 7 -11.96 74.44 -23.09
C ARG A 7 -11.41 73.26 -22.28
N PHE A 8 -11.88 72.04 -22.53
CA PHE A 8 -11.35 70.85 -21.86
C PHE A 8 -9.94 70.49 -22.36
N SER A 9 -9.67 70.67 -23.65
CA SER A 9 -8.33 70.44 -24.25
C SER A 9 -7.26 71.47 -23.87
N GLU A 10 -7.66 72.64 -23.36
CA GLU A 10 -6.76 73.71 -22.93
C GLU A 10 -6.29 73.56 -21.47
N GLN A 11 -6.91 72.68 -20.68
CA GLN A 11 -6.45 72.39 -19.32
C GLN A 11 -5.22 71.49 -19.35
N LYS A 12 -4.08 71.97 -18.83
CA LYS A 12 -2.83 71.19 -18.73
C LYS A 12 -3.00 69.80 -18.09
N VAL A 13 -3.94 69.67 -17.14
CA VAL A 13 -4.28 68.37 -16.51
C VAL A 13 -4.84 67.38 -17.52
N ALA A 14 -5.75 67.81 -18.39
CA ALA A 14 -6.31 66.95 -19.44
C ALA A 14 -5.24 66.51 -20.44
N GLN A 15 -4.33 67.41 -20.82
CA GLN A 15 -3.22 67.08 -21.74
C GLN A 15 -2.25 66.06 -21.14
N TRP A 16 -1.90 66.18 -19.86
CA TRP A 16 -1.02 65.23 -19.17
C TRP A 16 -1.70 63.87 -18.95
N ALA A 17 -2.99 63.87 -18.61
CA ALA A 17 -3.78 62.65 -18.47
C ALA A 17 -3.85 61.88 -19.79
N ILE A 18 -4.20 62.57 -20.88
CA ILE A 18 -4.30 61.97 -22.23
C ILE A 18 -2.91 61.50 -22.70
N GLY A 19 -1.87 62.30 -22.50
CA GLY A 19 -0.50 61.94 -22.88
C GLY A 19 0.00 60.70 -22.13
N TYR A 20 -0.25 60.61 -20.83
CA TYR A 20 0.12 59.45 -20.03
C TYR A 20 -0.62 58.18 -20.47
N LEU A 21 -1.93 58.27 -20.71
CA LEU A 21 -2.73 57.14 -21.18
C LEU A 21 -2.25 56.66 -22.55
N ALA A 22 -1.96 57.57 -23.47
CA ALA A 22 -1.46 57.22 -24.80
C ALA A 22 -0.09 56.53 -24.75
N ILE A 23 0.85 57.07 -23.98
CA ILE A 23 2.20 56.50 -23.82
C ILE A 23 2.12 55.15 -23.11
N SER A 24 1.35 55.05 -22.03
CA SER A 24 1.18 53.80 -21.28
C SER A 24 0.52 52.73 -22.13
N TRP A 25 -0.50 53.08 -22.93
CA TRP A 25 -1.14 52.14 -23.85
C TRP A 25 -0.14 51.61 -24.88
N ILE A 26 0.61 52.50 -25.54
CA ILE A 26 1.62 52.09 -26.53
C ILE A 26 2.69 51.20 -25.88
N ALA A 27 3.19 51.58 -24.70
CA ALA A 27 4.19 50.79 -23.99
C ALA A 27 3.67 49.40 -23.60
N LEU A 28 2.41 49.31 -23.13
CA LEU A 28 1.79 48.03 -22.79
C LEU A 28 1.52 47.15 -24.01
N GLN A 29 1.14 47.72 -25.15
CA GLN A 29 0.98 46.98 -26.41
C GLN A 29 2.31 46.44 -26.93
N VAL A 30 3.37 47.27 -26.91
CA VAL A 30 4.71 46.82 -27.29
C VAL A 30 5.21 45.74 -26.34
N LEU A 31 5.02 45.93 -25.03
CA LEU A 31 5.42 44.95 -24.03
C LEU A 31 4.66 43.63 -24.20
N GLN A 32 3.35 43.67 -24.47
CA GLN A 32 2.54 42.49 -24.72
C GLN A 32 3.02 41.74 -25.98
N LEU A 33 3.33 42.46 -27.05
CA LEU A 33 3.85 41.85 -28.28
C LEU A 33 5.21 41.19 -28.05
N LEU A 34 6.12 41.85 -27.32
CA LEU A 34 7.39 41.25 -26.91
C LEU A 34 7.17 40.05 -25.98
N TRP A 35 6.16 40.10 -25.12
CA TRP A 35 5.80 39.03 -24.21
C TRP A 35 5.43 37.74 -24.93
N GLU A 36 4.59 37.86 -25.96
CA GLU A 36 4.16 36.75 -26.81
C GLU A 36 5.32 36.19 -27.62
N VAL A 37 6.25 37.03 -28.08
CA VAL A 37 7.41 36.61 -28.88
C VAL A 37 8.48 35.88 -28.06
N PHE A 38 8.69 36.27 -26.80
CA PHE A 38 9.76 35.74 -25.95
C PHE A 38 9.27 34.80 -24.84
N GLU A 39 7.97 34.48 -24.81
CA GLU A 39 7.33 33.56 -23.86
C GLU A 39 7.68 33.82 -22.37
N TRP A 40 7.75 35.09 -21.97
CA TRP A 40 8.13 35.43 -20.60
C TRP A 40 7.05 35.03 -19.55
N PRO A 41 7.38 34.82 -18.26
CA PRO A 41 6.41 34.37 -17.23
C PRO A 41 5.48 35.50 -16.78
N LEU A 42 4.14 35.41 -16.89
CA LEU A 42 3.16 36.52 -16.76
C LEU A 42 3.27 37.52 -15.57
N ALA A 43 4.07 37.25 -14.53
CA ALA A 43 4.19 38.11 -13.34
C ALA A 43 4.75 39.53 -13.62
N PRO A 44 5.87 39.74 -14.34
CA PRO A 44 6.39 41.09 -14.64
C PRO A 44 5.49 41.90 -15.56
N LEU A 45 4.74 41.25 -16.47
CA LEU A 45 3.72 41.93 -17.29
C LEU A 45 2.63 42.55 -16.41
N ARG A 46 2.11 41.78 -15.45
CA ARG A 46 1.10 42.25 -14.48
C ARG A 46 1.63 43.36 -13.58
N ILE A 47 2.88 43.25 -13.14
CA ILE A 47 3.57 44.31 -12.38
C ILE A 47 3.69 45.58 -13.21
N THR A 48 4.03 45.47 -14.50
CA THR A 48 4.19 46.62 -15.38
C THR A 48 2.85 47.30 -15.69
N ILE A 49 1.78 46.52 -15.92
CA ILE A 49 0.41 47.02 -16.04
C ILE A 49 0.00 47.76 -14.76
N ALA A 50 0.33 47.21 -13.61
CA ALA A 50 0.04 47.83 -12.33
C ALA A 50 0.81 49.14 -12.11
N ILE A 51 2.11 49.19 -12.44
CA ILE A 51 2.92 50.41 -12.41
C ILE A 51 2.34 51.47 -13.35
N ALA A 52 1.95 51.08 -14.56
CA ALA A 52 1.32 51.98 -15.52
C ALA A 52 -0.02 52.52 -14.99
N ALA A 53 -0.86 51.67 -14.40
CA ALA A 53 -2.13 52.08 -13.78
C ALA A 53 -1.91 53.02 -12.59
N LEU A 54 -0.87 52.79 -11.78
CA LEU A 54 -0.49 53.63 -10.63
C LEU A 54 0.07 54.99 -11.05
N GLY A 55 0.83 55.06 -12.14
CA GLY A 55 1.42 56.32 -12.60
C GLY A 55 0.40 57.29 -13.22
N PHE A 56 -0.78 56.82 -13.65
CA PHE A 56 -1.84 57.68 -14.18
C PHE A 56 -2.37 58.68 -13.13
N PRO A 57 -2.87 58.26 -11.94
CA PRO A 57 -3.30 59.21 -10.91
C PRO A 57 -2.14 60.09 -10.42
N ILE A 58 -0.91 59.56 -10.33
CA ILE A 58 0.28 60.36 -9.99
C ILE A 58 0.48 61.49 -11.00
N THR A 59 0.39 61.19 -12.29
CA THR A 59 0.59 62.16 -13.38
C THR A 59 -0.52 63.20 -13.42
N VAL A 60 -1.78 62.79 -13.23
CA VAL A 60 -2.92 63.71 -13.13
C VAL A 60 -2.75 64.68 -11.96
N VAL A 61 -2.29 64.18 -10.81
CA VAL A 61 -2.06 65.02 -9.62
C VAL A 61 -0.86 65.94 -9.80
N LEU A 62 0.25 65.47 -10.38
CA LEU A 62 1.39 66.34 -10.71
C LEU A 62 1.01 67.45 -11.68
N ALA A 63 0.17 67.15 -12.66
CA ALA A 63 -0.36 68.14 -13.59
C ALA A 63 -1.28 69.15 -12.89
N TRP A 64 -2.07 68.69 -11.91
CA TRP A 64 -2.98 69.55 -11.13
C TRP A 64 -2.21 70.47 -10.19
N LEU A 65 -1.19 69.95 -9.50
CA LEU A 65 -0.29 70.74 -8.65
C LEU A 65 0.52 71.79 -9.43
N ARG A 66 0.70 71.61 -10.74
CA ARG A 66 1.42 72.55 -11.62
C ARG A 66 0.50 73.48 -12.41
N GLN A 67 -0.82 73.46 -12.20
CA GLN A 67 -1.71 74.44 -12.82
C GLN A 67 -1.51 75.83 -12.18
N PRO A 68 -1.10 76.86 -12.95
CA PRO A 68 -1.02 78.21 -12.43
C PRO A 68 -2.43 78.75 -12.16
N THR A 69 -2.68 79.29 -10.97
CA THR A 69 -3.90 80.02 -10.64
C THR A 69 -3.95 81.31 -11.46
N VAL A 70 -5.03 81.48 -12.23
CA VAL A 70 -5.29 82.69 -13.04
C VAL A 70 -5.63 83.83 -12.09
N ASP A 71 -4.63 84.58 -11.62
CA ASP A 71 -4.75 85.95 -11.11
C ASP A 71 -3.37 86.62 -10.89
N GLU A 72 -2.47 86.50 -11.87
CA GLU A 72 -1.14 87.15 -11.83
C GLU A 72 -0.84 88.07 -13.03
N GLN A 73 -1.87 88.68 -13.63
CA GLN A 73 -1.71 89.75 -14.61
C GLN A 73 -2.74 90.88 -14.47
N SER A 74 -2.72 91.63 -13.35
CA SER A 74 -3.00 93.09 -13.37
C SER A 74 -2.85 93.76 -11.98
N ALA A 75 -1.96 94.75 -11.92
CA ALA A 75 -1.93 95.92 -11.01
C ALA A 75 -1.55 95.77 -9.50
N GLY A 76 -0.25 95.98 -9.21
CA GLY A 76 0.30 96.98 -8.28
C GLY A 76 -0.17 97.11 -6.80
N LEU A 77 0.70 96.65 -5.88
CA LEU A 77 1.03 97.07 -4.49
C LEU A 77 1.13 95.88 -3.48
N PRO A 78 1.92 95.98 -2.40
CA PRO A 78 2.98 95.00 -2.14
C PRO A 78 2.70 93.92 -1.07
N LEU A 79 3.28 92.73 -1.34
CA LEU A 79 3.87 91.69 -0.47
C LEU A 79 3.18 91.34 0.88
N ALA A 80 2.55 90.16 0.90
CA ALA A 80 2.55 89.24 2.03
C ALA A 80 2.85 87.79 1.54
N PRO A 81 3.68 87.00 2.22
CA PRO A 81 4.10 85.68 1.76
C PRO A 81 3.15 84.59 2.25
N HIS A 82 2.47 83.88 1.34
CA HIS A 82 1.76 82.65 1.69
C HIS A 82 2.19 81.49 0.78
N SER A 83 3.29 80.85 1.17
CA SER A 83 3.58 79.46 0.87
C SER A 83 3.00 78.60 2.00
N GLU A 84 1.69 78.39 2.02
CA GLU A 84 1.10 77.31 2.82
C GLU A 84 1.32 75.97 2.10
N LYS A 85 2.35 75.25 2.53
CA LYS A 85 2.61 73.86 2.14
C LYS A 85 1.40 73.03 2.55
N HIS A 86 0.78 72.31 1.61
CA HIS A 86 -0.38 71.44 1.84
C HIS A 86 0.04 70.01 2.31
N PRO A 87 0.21 69.73 3.63
CA PRO A 87 0.76 68.46 4.09
C PRO A 87 -0.29 67.33 3.98
N ALA A 88 -1.57 67.68 4.18
CA ALA A 88 -2.70 66.77 4.07
C ALA A 88 -2.87 66.20 2.65
N ARG A 89 -2.55 66.98 1.61
CA ARG A 89 -2.64 66.53 0.21
C ARG A 89 -1.56 65.50 -0.15
N VAL A 90 -0.37 65.63 0.43
CA VAL A 90 0.72 64.65 0.28
C VAL A 90 0.41 63.35 1.04
N LEU A 91 -0.16 63.44 2.24
CA LEU A 91 -0.56 62.27 3.03
C LEU A 91 -1.67 61.45 2.37
N ILE A 92 -2.67 62.09 1.75
CA ILE A 92 -3.71 61.40 0.97
C ILE A 92 -3.09 60.69 -0.25
N LEU A 93 -2.11 61.32 -0.92
CA LEU A 93 -1.40 60.73 -2.05
C LEU A 93 -0.61 59.48 -1.63
N ILE A 94 0.11 59.56 -0.51
CA ILE A 94 0.84 58.43 0.05
C ILE A 94 -0.13 57.30 0.40
N ALA A 95 -1.25 57.59 1.05
CA ALA A 95 -2.26 56.58 1.39
C ALA A 95 -2.88 55.90 0.14
N ILE A 96 -3.16 56.66 -0.92
CA ILE A 96 -3.67 56.10 -2.19
C ILE A 96 -2.62 55.23 -2.86
N VAL A 97 -1.37 55.68 -2.94
CA VAL A 97 -0.27 54.90 -3.55
C VAL A 97 0.02 53.63 -2.74
N PHE A 98 0.05 53.70 -1.40
CA PHE A 98 0.19 52.53 -0.54
C PHE A 98 -1.00 51.58 -0.66
N GLY A 99 -2.23 52.10 -0.71
CA GLY A 99 -3.44 51.29 -0.89
C GLY A 99 -3.47 50.57 -2.24
N LEU A 100 -3.13 51.26 -3.32
CA LEU A 100 -3.06 50.67 -4.66
C LEU A 100 -1.88 49.70 -4.81
N SER A 101 -0.70 50.03 -4.26
CA SER A 101 0.46 49.12 -4.25
C SER A 101 0.19 47.86 -3.42
N GLY A 102 -0.49 48.01 -2.28
CA GLY A 102 -0.98 46.89 -1.46
C GLY A 102 -2.01 46.04 -2.19
N GLY A 103 -2.95 46.66 -2.92
CA GLY A 103 -3.93 45.96 -3.76
C GLY A 103 -3.30 45.19 -4.92
N VAL A 104 -2.31 45.79 -5.59
CA VAL A 104 -1.51 45.12 -6.64
C VAL A 104 -0.70 43.96 -6.06
N GLY A 105 0.01 44.18 -4.96
CA GLY A 105 0.76 43.12 -4.28
C GLY A 105 -0.13 41.96 -3.85
N TRP A 106 -1.32 42.25 -3.32
CA TRP A 106 -2.32 41.25 -2.95
C TRP A 106 -2.86 40.47 -4.15
N THR A 107 -3.18 41.14 -5.26
CA THR A 107 -3.67 40.47 -6.48
C THR A 107 -2.61 39.61 -7.15
N VAL A 108 -1.35 40.07 -7.21
CA VAL A 108 -0.22 39.29 -7.73
C VAL A 108 0.03 38.07 -6.84
N LYS A 109 0.14 38.24 -5.52
CA LYS A 109 0.29 37.13 -4.57
C LYS A 109 -0.83 36.11 -4.72
N ARG A 110 -2.09 36.56 -4.73
CA ARG A 110 -3.26 35.70 -4.89
C ARG A 110 -3.22 34.92 -6.20
N SER A 111 -2.69 35.49 -7.28
CA SER A 111 -2.55 34.75 -8.53
C SER A 111 -1.41 33.73 -8.51
N LEU A 112 -0.28 34.04 -7.87
CA LEU A 112 0.84 33.10 -7.74
C LEU A 112 0.43 31.91 -6.86
N ASP A 113 -0.22 32.16 -5.72
CA ASP A 113 -0.74 31.13 -4.81
C ASP A 113 -1.69 30.17 -5.55
N ARG A 114 -2.57 30.71 -6.42
CA ARG A 114 -3.49 29.91 -7.24
C ARG A 114 -2.80 29.13 -8.36
N GLN A 115 -1.71 29.64 -8.92
CA GLN A 115 -0.93 28.94 -9.94
C GLN A 115 -0.17 27.77 -9.31
N TRP A 116 0.46 28.02 -8.16
CA TRP A 116 1.09 26.98 -7.35
C TRP A 116 0.10 25.86 -7.00
N ALA A 117 -1.08 26.20 -6.47
CA ALA A 117 -2.09 25.23 -6.07
C ALA A 117 -2.64 24.36 -7.23
N ARG A 118 -2.67 24.88 -8.47
CA ARG A 118 -3.14 24.13 -9.65
C ARG A 118 -2.10 23.27 -10.33
N GLY A 119 -0.81 23.63 -10.22
CA GLY A 119 0.27 22.98 -10.93
C GLY A 119 1.26 22.31 -9.99
N GLU A 120 2.14 23.12 -9.39
CA GLU A 120 3.24 22.64 -8.56
C GLU A 120 2.78 21.78 -7.37
N ALA A 121 1.71 22.17 -6.68
CA ALA A 121 1.19 21.41 -5.55
C ALA A 121 0.68 20.02 -5.98
N VAL A 122 -0.03 19.94 -7.11
CA VAL A 122 -0.56 18.67 -7.64
C VAL A 122 0.58 17.71 -7.99
N LEU A 123 1.61 18.21 -8.67
CA LEU A 123 2.79 17.42 -9.03
C LEU A 123 3.57 16.95 -7.80
N GLU A 124 3.75 17.83 -6.81
CA GLU A 124 4.47 17.49 -5.59
C GLU A 124 3.69 16.48 -4.74
N ILE A 125 2.36 16.59 -4.67
CA ILE A 125 1.52 15.58 -4.01
C ILE A 125 1.68 14.22 -4.69
N GLY A 126 1.68 14.17 -6.03
CA GLY A 126 1.95 12.95 -6.78
C GLY A 126 3.30 12.34 -6.39
N ARG A 127 4.39 13.12 -6.50
CA ARG A 127 5.74 12.69 -6.13
C ARG A 127 5.84 12.15 -4.69
N LEU A 128 5.20 12.83 -3.74
CA LEU A 128 5.17 12.42 -2.33
C LEU A 128 4.35 11.13 -2.14
N THR A 129 3.24 10.99 -2.86
CA THR A 129 2.40 9.78 -2.87
C THR A 129 3.19 8.58 -3.36
N ASP A 130 3.96 8.75 -4.44
CA ASP A 130 4.80 7.68 -5.01
C ASP A 130 5.94 7.26 -4.08
N ALA A 131 6.44 8.21 -3.28
CA ALA A 131 7.42 7.95 -2.23
C ALA A 131 6.79 7.39 -0.93
N GLY A 132 5.47 7.17 -0.89
CA GLY A 132 4.75 6.74 0.32
C GLY A 132 4.65 7.82 1.42
N ALA A 133 5.04 9.05 1.14
CA ALA A 133 5.06 10.19 2.06
C ALA A 133 3.67 10.86 2.17
N PHE A 134 2.65 10.07 2.52
CA PHE A 134 1.24 10.51 2.55
C PHE A 134 0.98 11.66 3.53
N ALA A 135 1.71 11.74 4.65
CA ALA A 135 1.55 12.82 5.63
C ALA A 135 1.90 14.18 5.02
N THR A 136 3.10 14.30 4.44
CA THR A 136 3.55 15.51 3.75
C THR A 136 2.67 15.81 2.53
N ALA A 137 2.24 14.78 1.81
CA ALA A 137 1.32 14.92 0.67
C ALA A 137 -0.02 15.55 1.10
N LEU A 138 -0.58 15.11 2.23
CA LEU A 138 -1.80 15.67 2.80
C LEU A 138 -1.60 17.14 3.21
N GLU A 139 -0.50 17.49 3.88
CA GLU A 139 -0.19 18.87 4.26
C GLU A 139 -0.14 19.82 3.06
N VAL A 140 0.53 19.41 1.98
CA VAL A 140 0.59 20.19 0.73
C VAL A 140 -0.81 20.33 0.12
N GLY A 141 -1.59 19.26 0.11
CA GLY A 141 -2.96 19.26 -0.40
C GLY A 141 -3.90 20.17 0.39
N GLU A 142 -3.86 20.13 1.72
CA GLU A 142 -4.68 20.99 2.58
C GLU A 142 -4.33 22.47 2.42
N ARG A 143 -3.03 22.79 2.27
CA ARG A 143 -2.58 24.14 1.96
C ARG A 143 -3.08 24.61 0.59
N ALA A 144 -3.06 23.73 -0.41
CA ALA A 144 -3.61 24.04 -1.73
C ALA A 144 -5.12 24.25 -1.68
N LEU A 145 -5.85 23.47 -0.87
CA LEU A 145 -7.30 23.56 -0.74
C LEU A 145 -7.72 24.85 -0.05
N ALA A 146 -6.95 25.31 0.95
CA ALA A 146 -7.16 26.61 1.58
C ALA A 146 -7.05 27.79 0.59
N ILE A 147 -6.28 27.64 -0.49
CA ILE A 147 -6.11 28.67 -1.53
C ILE A 147 -7.18 28.53 -2.63
N LEU A 148 -7.53 27.30 -3.01
CA LEU A 148 -8.49 26.94 -4.05
C LEU A 148 -9.46 25.84 -3.55
N PRO A 149 -10.49 26.21 -2.79
CA PRO A 149 -11.43 25.24 -2.22
C PRO A 149 -12.32 24.55 -3.25
N ASP A 150 -12.53 25.17 -4.43
CA ASP A 150 -13.44 24.66 -5.46
C ASP A 150 -12.72 23.79 -6.53
N LEU A 151 -11.46 23.42 -6.31
CA LEU A 151 -10.68 22.66 -7.31
C LEU A 151 -10.95 21.16 -7.17
N ALA A 152 -11.89 20.63 -7.97
CA ALA A 152 -12.29 19.21 -7.95
C ALA A 152 -11.12 18.21 -8.08
N ALA A 153 -10.08 18.55 -8.88
CA ALA A 153 -8.88 17.73 -8.99
C ALA A 153 -8.17 17.55 -7.64
N LEU A 154 -8.18 18.59 -6.79
CA LEU A 154 -7.54 18.56 -5.49
C LEU A 154 -8.32 17.72 -4.47
N ASP A 155 -9.65 17.72 -4.54
CA ASP A 155 -10.48 16.82 -3.72
C ASP A 155 -10.18 15.35 -4.03
N ASN A 156 -10.06 15.00 -5.31
CA ASN A 156 -9.70 13.65 -5.74
C ASN A 156 -8.28 13.26 -5.28
N ILE A 157 -7.34 14.20 -5.36
CA ILE A 157 -5.96 14.02 -4.89
C ILE A 157 -5.93 13.84 -3.37
N LEU A 158 -6.64 14.66 -2.61
CA LEU A 158 -6.75 14.54 -1.15
C LEU A 158 -7.36 13.20 -0.75
N ALA A 159 -8.41 12.74 -1.43
CA ALA A 159 -8.98 11.42 -1.23
C ALA A 159 -8.00 10.28 -1.56
N SER A 160 -7.01 10.53 -2.43
CA SER A 160 -5.98 9.56 -2.79
C SER A 160 -4.88 9.41 -1.74
N VAL A 161 -4.65 10.44 -0.91
CA VAL A 161 -3.57 10.47 0.11
C VAL A 161 -4.07 10.41 1.55
N SER A 162 -5.37 10.54 1.78
CA SER A 162 -5.99 10.51 3.11
C SER A 162 -7.09 9.47 3.24
N GLN A 163 -7.48 9.21 4.48
CA GLN A 163 -8.64 8.40 4.88
C GLN A 163 -9.41 9.14 5.98
N SER A 164 -10.67 8.77 6.20
CA SER A 164 -11.56 9.44 7.16
C SER A 164 -12.28 8.46 8.09
N PRO A 165 -11.57 7.81 9.03
CA PRO A 165 -12.17 6.85 9.95
C PRO A 165 -13.09 7.51 10.97
N SER A 166 -13.96 6.70 11.57
CA SER A 166 -14.65 6.99 12.82
C SER A 166 -14.05 6.19 13.96
N ILE A 167 -14.04 6.75 15.17
CA ILE A 167 -13.42 6.17 16.35
C ILE A 167 -14.41 6.22 17.51
N GLN A 168 -14.73 5.07 18.08
CA GLN A 168 -15.64 4.90 19.21
C GLN A 168 -14.96 4.04 20.27
N THR A 169 -15.26 4.33 21.54
CA THR A 169 -14.79 3.52 22.67
C THR A 169 -15.93 3.13 23.58
N GLU A 170 -15.76 2.00 24.26
CA GLU A 170 -16.56 1.57 25.40
C GLU A 170 -15.64 1.46 26.63
N PRO A 171 -15.83 2.29 27.67
CA PRO A 171 -16.77 3.42 27.73
C PRO A 171 -16.37 4.56 26.78
N SER A 172 -17.36 5.38 26.43
CA SER A 172 -17.16 6.61 25.67
C SER A 172 -16.50 7.69 26.51
N GLY A 173 -15.83 8.68 25.89
CA GLY A 173 -15.15 9.77 26.59
C GLY A 173 -13.63 9.61 26.68
N ALA A 174 -13.04 8.73 25.87
CA ALA A 174 -11.59 8.50 25.87
C ALA A 174 -10.87 9.54 25.00
N GLN A 175 -9.71 10.01 25.45
CA GLN A 175 -8.83 10.87 24.67
C GLN A 175 -8.07 10.02 23.64
N VAL A 176 -8.06 10.46 22.38
CA VAL A 176 -7.45 9.75 21.27
C VAL A 176 -6.27 10.56 20.74
N PHE A 177 -5.13 9.88 20.64
CA PHE A 177 -3.91 10.39 20.05
C PHE A 177 -3.43 9.49 18.93
N VAL A 178 -2.75 10.07 17.94
CA VAL A 178 -2.22 9.34 16.79
C VAL A 178 -0.83 9.85 16.41
N LYS A 179 -0.03 8.99 15.78
CA LYS A 179 1.16 9.39 15.03
C LYS A 179 1.49 8.38 13.92
N GLU A 180 2.40 8.76 13.02
CA GLU A 180 2.86 7.89 11.95
C GLU A 180 3.56 6.64 12.53
N TYR A 181 3.38 5.48 11.89
CA TYR A 181 3.95 4.22 12.38
C TYR A 181 5.48 4.27 12.49
N GLY A 182 6.15 4.87 11.50
CA GLY A 182 7.60 5.06 11.48
C GLY A 182 8.12 6.22 12.34
N ASP A 183 7.24 7.09 12.86
CA ASP A 183 7.63 8.25 13.66
C ASP A 183 7.72 7.88 15.15
N ILE A 184 8.80 7.20 15.49
CA ILE A 184 9.02 6.58 16.81
C ILE A 184 9.16 7.63 17.91
N ASP A 185 9.91 8.70 17.67
CA ASP A 185 10.19 9.76 18.66
C ASP A 185 9.32 11.01 18.49
N GLY A 186 8.50 11.05 17.44
CA GLY A 186 7.62 12.17 17.17
C GLY A 186 6.52 12.35 18.22
N PRO A 187 6.02 13.60 18.36
CA PRO A 187 4.96 13.92 19.30
C PRO A 187 3.65 13.24 18.90
N TRP A 188 2.85 12.90 19.90
CA TRP A 188 1.50 12.41 19.69
C TRP A 188 0.57 13.56 19.28
N LEU A 189 -0.17 13.38 18.19
CA LEU A 189 -1.20 14.31 17.74
C LEU A 189 -2.52 13.98 18.45
N GLU A 190 -3.04 14.91 19.24
CA GLU A 190 -4.36 14.78 19.86
C GLU A 190 -5.46 15.00 18.83
N LEU A 191 -6.33 14.00 18.66
CA LEU A 191 -7.49 14.06 17.76
C LEU A 191 -8.76 14.54 18.47
N GLY A 192 -8.84 14.36 19.79
CA GLY A 192 -9.96 14.76 20.63
C GLY A 192 -10.49 13.63 21.49
N THR A 193 -11.76 13.72 21.87
CA THR A 193 -12.42 12.77 22.78
C THR A 193 -13.50 11.98 22.05
N THR A 194 -13.59 10.66 22.26
CA THR A 194 -14.58 9.80 21.61
C THR A 194 -16.02 10.16 22.00
N PRO A 195 -17.01 9.96 21.08
CA PRO A 195 -16.87 9.44 19.72
C PRO A 195 -16.37 10.50 18.73
N LEU A 196 -15.47 10.11 17.83
CA LEU A 196 -14.95 10.93 16.74
C LEU A 196 -15.47 10.39 15.40
N SER A 197 -15.85 11.30 14.49
CA SER A 197 -16.43 10.92 13.19
C SER A 197 -15.68 11.57 12.04
N ALA A 198 -15.35 10.77 11.02
CA ALA A 198 -14.74 11.20 9.77
C ALA A 198 -13.47 12.06 9.93
N ILE A 199 -12.58 11.68 10.85
CA ILE A 199 -11.32 12.42 11.08
C ILE A 199 -10.39 12.21 9.89
N ARG A 200 -9.99 13.27 9.20
CA ARG A 200 -9.08 13.13 8.05
C ARG A 200 -7.65 12.85 8.54
N LEU A 201 -7.10 11.72 8.11
CA LEU A 201 -5.75 11.28 8.43
C LEU A 201 -5.00 10.89 7.15
N PRO A 202 -3.67 11.09 7.08
CA PRO A 202 -2.88 10.55 5.99
C PRO A 202 -3.03 9.03 5.91
N ARG A 203 -2.94 8.45 4.71
CA ARG A 203 -2.89 7.00 4.52
C ARG A 203 -1.68 6.37 5.24
N GLY A 204 -1.75 5.06 5.43
CA GLY A 204 -0.72 4.25 6.08
C GLY A 204 -1.13 3.72 7.46
N LEU A 205 -0.29 2.86 8.03
CA LEU A 205 -0.41 2.43 9.42
C LEU A 205 -0.14 3.59 10.37
N LYS A 206 -0.91 3.63 11.45
CA LYS A 206 -0.75 4.60 12.52
C LYS A 206 -0.53 3.89 13.84
N ARG A 207 0.22 4.54 14.73
CA ARG A 207 0.20 4.24 16.16
C ARG A 207 -0.92 5.04 16.78
N TRP A 208 -1.79 4.35 17.51
CA TRP A 208 -2.92 4.93 18.21
C TRP A 208 -2.69 4.80 19.70
N ARG A 209 -2.98 5.87 20.44
CA ARG A 209 -3.00 5.87 21.90
C ARG A 209 -4.37 6.35 22.35
N ILE A 210 -5.05 5.55 23.15
CA ILE A 210 -6.37 5.85 23.68
C ILE A 210 -6.29 5.81 25.20
N VAL A 211 -6.65 6.93 25.83
CA VAL A 211 -6.54 7.13 27.28
C VAL A 211 -7.91 7.42 27.87
N HIS A 212 -8.29 6.68 28.91
CA HIS A 212 -9.50 6.94 29.68
C HIS A 212 -9.22 6.66 31.17
N ASP A 213 -9.67 7.55 32.05
CA ASP A 213 -9.46 7.39 33.49
C ASP A 213 -10.11 6.11 34.02
N GLY A 214 -9.38 5.32 34.79
CA GLY A 214 -9.82 4.03 35.35
C GLY A 214 -9.70 2.83 34.39
N PHE A 215 -9.09 3.03 33.22
CA PHE A 215 -8.85 2.00 32.22
C PHE A 215 -7.38 1.97 31.81
N GLU A 216 -6.93 0.82 31.32
CA GLU A 216 -5.61 0.67 30.73
C GLU A 216 -5.44 1.60 29.53
N THR A 217 -4.26 2.21 29.43
CA THR A 217 -3.90 2.97 28.22
C THR A 217 -3.72 1.99 27.07
N LEU A 218 -4.58 2.08 26.06
CA LEU A 218 -4.46 1.27 24.87
C LEU A 218 -3.48 1.91 23.91
N GLU A 219 -2.38 1.21 23.63
CA GLU A 219 -1.51 1.52 22.49
C GLU A 219 -1.59 0.39 21.48
N GLN A 220 -2.04 0.70 20.28
CA GLN A 220 -2.23 -0.28 19.21
C GLN A 220 -1.80 0.29 17.86
N VAL A 221 -1.69 -0.59 16.87
CA VAL A 221 -1.41 -0.19 15.49
C VAL A 221 -2.55 -0.59 14.59
N ALA A 222 -3.02 0.36 13.80
CA ALA A 222 -4.07 0.12 12.82
C ALA A 222 -3.93 1.08 11.63
N PRO A 223 -4.34 0.66 10.41
CA PRO A 223 -4.41 1.55 9.27
C PRO A 223 -5.32 2.76 9.52
N ALA A 224 -4.94 3.91 9.00
CA ALA A 224 -5.73 5.13 9.10
C ALA A 224 -7.15 5.02 8.55
N GLY A 225 -7.44 4.07 7.65
CA GLY A 225 -8.75 3.92 7.03
C GLY A 225 -9.74 3.01 7.76
N ILE A 226 -9.32 2.35 8.85
CA ILE A 226 -10.17 1.43 9.59
C ILE A 226 -10.97 2.21 10.65
N ASN A 227 -12.28 1.95 10.71
CA ASN A 227 -13.08 2.41 11.84
C ASN A 227 -12.65 1.67 13.10
N LEU A 228 -12.35 2.41 14.16
CA LEU A 228 -11.91 1.85 15.42
C LEU A 228 -13.08 1.82 16.40
N ASP A 229 -13.62 0.64 16.63
CA ASP A 229 -14.58 0.38 17.71
C ASP A 229 -13.84 -0.40 18.81
N VAL A 230 -13.51 0.28 19.90
CA VAL A 230 -12.56 -0.20 20.92
C VAL A 230 -13.23 -0.41 22.26
N SER A 231 -13.10 -1.61 22.84
CA SER A 231 -13.46 -1.86 24.24
C SER A 231 -12.23 -1.70 25.12
N LEU A 232 -12.25 -0.71 26.01
CA LEU A 232 -11.14 -0.44 26.93
C LEU A 232 -11.19 -1.39 28.12
N GLN A 233 -10.02 -1.90 28.50
CA GLN A 233 -9.89 -2.83 29.61
C GLN A 233 -9.72 -2.07 30.94
N PRO A 234 -10.41 -2.45 32.02
CA PRO A 234 -10.24 -1.81 33.32
C PRO A 234 -8.79 -1.87 33.80
N GLU A 235 -8.34 -0.85 34.52
CA GLU A 235 -6.98 -0.83 35.08
C GLU A 235 -6.73 -2.07 35.97
N GLY A 236 -5.59 -2.75 35.75
CA GLY A 236 -5.19 -3.97 36.45
C GLY A 236 -5.87 -5.26 35.97
N SER A 237 -6.67 -5.21 34.89
CA SER A 237 -7.30 -6.41 34.32
C SER A 237 -6.40 -7.19 33.36
N ILE A 238 -5.39 -6.55 32.78
CA ILE A 238 -4.41 -7.19 31.90
C ILE A 238 -3.25 -7.71 32.76
N PRO A 239 -2.84 -8.99 32.63
CA PRO A 239 -1.67 -9.51 33.33
C PRO A 239 -0.41 -8.69 33.04
N GLU A 240 0.44 -8.51 34.05
CA GLU A 240 1.69 -7.76 33.91
C GLU A 240 2.55 -8.33 32.78
N GLY A 241 3.04 -7.45 31.90
CA GLY A 241 3.87 -7.83 30.77
C GLY A 241 3.13 -8.42 29.56
N MET A 242 1.80 -8.48 29.57
CA MET A 242 0.99 -8.97 28.45
C MET A 242 0.20 -7.86 27.74
N VAL A 243 -0.29 -8.18 26.54
CA VAL A 243 -1.27 -7.39 25.79
C VAL A 243 -2.57 -8.16 25.64
N TRP A 244 -3.69 -7.46 25.65
CA TRP A 244 -5.02 -8.04 25.45
C TRP A 244 -5.36 -8.13 23.96
N ILE A 245 -5.87 -9.28 23.54
CA ILE A 245 -6.37 -9.51 22.19
C ILE A 245 -7.89 -9.70 22.26
N PRO A 246 -8.69 -8.85 21.58
CA PRO A 246 -10.14 -8.98 21.58
C PRO A 246 -10.58 -10.28 20.93
N ALA A 247 -11.71 -10.82 21.42
CA ALA A 247 -12.44 -11.89 20.77
C ALA A 247 -12.82 -11.52 19.32
N GLY A 248 -12.94 -12.52 18.47
CA GLY A 248 -13.38 -12.35 17.09
C GLY A 248 -12.97 -13.50 16.21
N GLU A 249 -12.89 -13.24 14.91
CA GLU A 249 -12.56 -14.25 13.92
C GLU A 249 -11.06 -14.21 13.57
N ALA A 250 -10.38 -15.34 13.75
CA ALA A 250 -9.04 -15.59 13.25
C ALA A 250 -9.12 -16.51 12.02
N GLY A 251 -8.74 -15.96 10.87
CA GLY A 251 -8.75 -16.68 9.59
C GLY A 251 -8.14 -15.80 8.53
N SER A 252 -6.82 -15.91 8.34
CA SER A 252 -6.09 -15.11 7.36
C SER A 252 -5.28 -16.02 6.44
N PHE A 253 -4.79 -15.43 5.36
CA PHE A 253 -3.73 -16.04 4.59
C PHE A 253 -2.44 -16.03 5.41
N VAL A 254 -1.77 -17.17 5.50
CA VAL A 254 -0.46 -17.31 6.12
C VAL A 254 0.50 -17.88 5.09
N THR A 255 1.65 -17.23 4.92
CA THR A 255 2.68 -17.66 3.97
C THR A 255 3.12 -19.09 4.27
N GLY A 256 3.24 -19.93 3.25
CA GLY A 256 3.59 -21.35 3.46
C GLY A 256 2.48 -22.21 4.04
N LEU A 257 1.29 -21.67 4.32
CA LEU A 257 0.09 -22.45 4.72
C LEU A 257 -1.15 -22.15 3.88
N GLY A 258 -1.16 -21.03 3.17
CA GLY A 258 -2.30 -20.61 2.37
C GLY A 258 -3.43 -20.01 3.22
N PRO A 259 -4.66 -19.97 2.70
CA PRO A 259 -5.81 -19.47 3.45
C PRO A 259 -6.18 -20.43 4.59
N LEU A 260 -6.18 -19.93 5.82
CA LEU A 260 -6.72 -20.66 6.98
C LEU A 260 -8.24 -20.54 7.01
N THR A 261 -8.94 -21.65 7.32
CA THR A 261 -10.39 -21.65 7.52
C THR A 261 -10.76 -20.71 8.66
N PRO A 262 -11.64 -19.71 8.50
CA PRO A 262 -12.19 -18.92 9.61
C PRO A 262 -12.48 -19.69 10.90
N LEU A 263 -12.05 -19.14 12.03
CA LEU A 263 -12.33 -19.68 13.35
C LEU A 263 -12.61 -18.53 14.32
N GLU A 264 -13.74 -18.60 15.04
CA GLU A 264 -14.02 -17.73 16.17
C GLU A 264 -13.10 -18.08 17.36
N HIS A 265 -12.62 -17.06 18.06
CA HIS A 265 -11.87 -17.19 19.29
C HIS A 265 -12.38 -16.18 20.32
N ALA A 266 -12.35 -16.53 21.61
CA ALA A 266 -12.54 -15.57 22.68
C ALA A 266 -11.33 -14.65 22.83
N ASP A 267 -11.43 -13.69 23.74
CA ASP A 267 -10.33 -12.83 24.09
C ASP A 267 -9.26 -13.59 24.87
N TYR A 268 -8.01 -13.19 24.70
CA TYR A 268 -6.87 -13.81 25.37
C TYR A 268 -5.75 -12.79 25.56
N PHE A 269 -4.75 -13.15 26.34
CA PHE A 269 -3.57 -12.34 26.57
C PHE A 269 -2.35 -13.01 25.94
N ILE A 270 -1.43 -12.22 25.42
CA ILE A 270 -0.13 -12.70 24.91
C ILE A 270 0.97 -11.81 25.43
N ASP A 271 2.13 -12.37 25.73
CA ASP A 271 3.28 -11.61 26.20
C ASP A 271 3.63 -10.48 25.23
N ARG A 272 3.87 -9.29 25.80
CA ARG A 272 4.25 -8.09 25.05
C ARG A 272 5.60 -8.24 24.38
N HIS A 273 6.48 -9.07 24.90
CA HIS A 273 7.84 -9.35 24.41
C HIS A 273 8.18 -10.82 24.69
N GLU A 274 9.19 -11.34 24.03
CA GLU A 274 9.68 -12.70 24.24
C GLU A 274 10.22 -12.90 25.67
N VAL A 275 10.23 -14.15 26.12
CA VAL A 275 10.75 -14.50 27.45
C VAL A 275 12.24 -14.15 27.52
N SER A 276 12.63 -13.33 28.50
CA SER A 276 14.03 -12.94 28.70
C SER A 276 14.86 -14.04 29.36
N ASN A 277 16.19 -13.96 29.22
CA ASN A 277 17.11 -14.80 29.97
C ASN A 277 16.92 -14.68 31.49
N GLU A 278 16.66 -13.48 32.01
CA GLU A 278 16.36 -13.26 33.43
C GLU A 278 15.12 -14.03 33.87
N ALA A 279 14.01 -13.93 33.13
CA ALA A 279 12.78 -14.65 33.45
C ALA A 279 12.97 -16.18 33.36
N TYR A 280 13.72 -16.65 32.36
CA TYR A 280 14.05 -18.08 32.24
C TYR A 280 14.96 -18.57 33.37
N ALA A 281 15.86 -17.72 33.88
CA ALA A 281 16.74 -18.07 34.99
C ALA A 281 15.95 -18.34 36.28
N GLU A 282 14.79 -17.70 36.47
CA GLU A 282 13.88 -18.02 37.58
C GLU A 282 13.35 -19.46 37.50
N PHE A 283 13.03 -19.95 36.30
CA PHE A 283 12.60 -21.33 36.08
C PHE A 283 13.72 -22.33 36.41
N VAL A 284 14.95 -22.06 35.95
CA VAL A 284 16.14 -22.86 36.29
C VAL A 284 16.35 -22.88 37.81
N ALA A 285 16.33 -21.70 38.45
CA ALA A 285 16.52 -21.57 39.89
C ALA A 285 15.42 -22.25 40.73
N ALA A 286 14.19 -22.36 40.19
CA ALA A 286 13.07 -23.05 40.80
C ALA A 286 13.10 -24.59 40.63
N GLY A 287 14.19 -25.13 40.07
CA GLY A 287 14.39 -26.55 39.84
C GLY A 287 13.66 -27.05 38.58
N GLY A 288 13.56 -26.21 37.55
CA GLY A 288 12.78 -26.48 36.34
C GLY A 288 13.17 -27.76 35.59
N TYR A 289 14.46 -28.10 35.62
CA TYR A 289 15.01 -29.31 34.99
C TYR A 289 15.01 -30.52 35.93
N GLU A 290 14.78 -30.31 37.22
CA GLU A 290 14.75 -31.35 38.25
C GLU A 290 13.32 -31.81 38.61
N ARG A 291 12.30 -31.07 38.15
CA ARG A 291 10.89 -31.29 38.51
C ARG A 291 10.08 -31.78 37.31
N GLU A 292 9.87 -33.09 37.24
CA GLU A 292 9.09 -33.77 36.19
C GLU A 292 7.67 -33.20 36.01
N GLU A 293 7.09 -32.61 37.06
CA GLU A 293 5.74 -32.05 37.01
C GLU A 293 5.54 -30.92 35.98
N PHE A 294 6.60 -30.23 35.54
CA PHE A 294 6.53 -29.24 34.47
C PHE A 294 6.57 -29.85 33.06
N TRP A 295 7.01 -31.10 32.93
CA TRP A 295 7.27 -31.76 31.65
C TRP A 295 6.10 -32.65 31.24
N LYS A 296 5.01 -32.03 30.76
CA LYS A 296 3.76 -32.75 30.40
C LYS A 296 3.78 -33.47 29.06
N GLN A 297 4.75 -33.14 28.21
CA GLN A 297 4.78 -33.61 26.82
C GLN A 297 5.52 -34.95 26.69
N ASN A 298 5.15 -35.73 25.67
CA ASN A 298 5.89 -36.94 25.34
C ASN A 298 7.16 -36.59 24.55
N PHE A 299 8.32 -37.00 25.05
CA PHE A 299 9.60 -36.86 24.36
C PHE A 299 9.74 -37.90 23.24
N MET A 300 9.78 -37.45 22.00
CA MET A 300 9.84 -38.30 20.81
C MET A 300 11.12 -38.05 20.03
N ASP A 301 11.93 -39.09 19.85
CA ASP A 301 13.13 -39.12 19.03
C ASP A 301 12.86 -40.00 17.80
N GLY A 302 12.35 -39.38 16.74
CA GLY A 302 11.64 -40.10 15.68
C GLY A 302 10.48 -40.89 16.28
N ASP A 303 10.41 -42.20 15.98
CA ASP A 303 9.36 -43.07 16.50
C ASP A 303 9.59 -43.55 17.95
N ARG A 304 10.77 -43.25 18.54
CA ARG A 304 11.09 -43.71 19.90
C ARG A 304 10.64 -42.69 20.94
N ARG A 305 9.80 -43.14 21.87
CA ARG A 305 9.51 -42.39 23.09
C ARG A 305 10.68 -42.50 24.08
N LEU A 306 11.19 -41.36 24.54
CA LEU A 306 12.20 -41.28 25.60
C LEU A 306 11.54 -41.19 26.98
N THR A 307 12.23 -41.70 28.00
CA THR A 307 11.91 -41.42 29.41
C THR A 307 12.29 -39.98 29.76
N TRP A 308 11.74 -39.45 30.86
CA TRP A 308 12.07 -38.10 31.33
C TRP A 308 13.58 -37.95 31.59
N SER A 309 14.21 -38.92 32.26
CA SER A 309 15.65 -38.90 32.51
C SER A 309 16.49 -38.88 31.23
N GLU A 310 16.16 -39.72 30.23
CA GLU A 310 16.84 -39.71 28.93
C GLU A 310 16.66 -38.38 28.18
N ALA A 311 15.52 -37.71 28.36
CA ALA A 311 15.28 -36.40 27.76
C ALA A 311 16.08 -35.30 28.47
N MET A 312 16.17 -35.32 29.81
CA MET A 312 16.94 -34.32 30.57
C MET A 312 18.43 -34.35 30.23
N GLU A 313 18.99 -35.53 29.93
CA GLU A 313 20.38 -35.66 29.41
C GLU A 313 20.59 -34.94 28.07
N ARG A 314 19.51 -34.59 27.35
CA ARG A 314 19.57 -33.81 26.11
C ARG A 314 19.45 -32.31 26.34
N PHE A 315 19.19 -31.84 27.55
CA PHE A 315 18.95 -30.41 27.83
C PHE A 315 20.08 -29.78 28.64
N GLU A 316 21.29 -29.93 28.10
CA GLU A 316 22.51 -29.35 28.67
C GLU A 316 22.96 -28.09 27.91
N ASP A 317 23.51 -27.14 28.66
CA ASP A 317 24.16 -25.92 28.20
C ASP A 317 25.54 -26.21 27.58
N ALA A 318 26.25 -25.17 27.14
CA ALA A 318 27.56 -25.32 26.49
C ALA A 318 28.66 -25.93 27.39
N THR A 319 28.40 -26.05 28.70
CA THR A 319 29.33 -26.58 29.71
C THR A 319 28.89 -27.93 30.29
N GLY A 320 27.78 -28.49 29.82
CA GLY A 320 27.23 -29.76 30.31
C GLY A 320 26.38 -29.65 31.58
N GLN A 321 25.89 -28.45 31.91
CA GLN A 321 24.92 -28.26 33.00
C GLN A 321 23.50 -28.13 32.45
N ALA A 322 22.47 -28.46 33.23
CA ALA A 322 21.10 -28.29 32.78
C ALA A 322 20.78 -26.82 32.47
N GLY A 323 20.22 -26.55 31.29
CA GLY A 323 19.88 -25.19 30.86
C GLY A 323 19.85 -24.99 29.34
N PRO A 324 19.51 -23.77 28.89
CA PRO A 324 19.52 -23.41 27.47
C PRO A 324 20.88 -23.65 26.81
N ALA A 325 20.89 -24.08 25.55
CA ALA A 325 22.12 -24.44 24.83
C ALA A 325 23.10 -23.27 24.61
N THR A 326 22.62 -22.02 24.71
CA THR A 326 23.42 -20.80 24.56
C THR A 326 24.07 -20.35 25.88
N TRP A 327 23.70 -20.96 27.00
CA TRP A 327 24.17 -20.59 28.33
C TRP A 327 25.49 -21.29 28.68
N GLU A 328 26.14 -20.79 29.73
CA GLU A 328 27.34 -21.38 30.30
C GLU A 328 27.22 -21.44 31.83
N LEU A 329 27.57 -22.59 32.41
CA LEU A 329 27.53 -22.83 33.85
C LEU A 329 26.14 -22.60 34.48
N GLY A 330 25.08 -22.98 33.75
CA GLY A 330 23.69 -22.90 34.16
C GLY A 330 23.12 -21.47 34.17
N ARG A 331 23.77 -20.52 33.49
CA ARG A 331 23.42 -19.09 33.53
C ARG A 331 23.63 -18.40 32.17
N PRO A 332 22.87 -17.33 31.88
CA PRO A 332 23.18 -16.48 30.74
C PRO A 332 24.53 -15.78 30.96
N LYS A 333 25.15 -15.33 29.86
CA LYS A 333 26.39 -14.53 29.96
C LYS A 333 26.09 -13.20 30.68
N PRO A 334 27.02 -12.68 31.49
CA PRO A 334 26.82 -11.39 32.14
C PRO A 334 26.57 -10.27 31.11
N GLY A 335 25.46 -9.55 31.26
CA GLY A 335 25.00 -8.52 30.30
C GLY A 335 23.91 -8.97 29.34
N ASP A 336 23.62 -10.27 29.27
CA ASP A 336 22.59 -10.84 28.39
C ASP A 336 21.23 -11.03 29.09
N GLU A 337 21.07 -10.55 30.32
CA GLU A 337 19.89 -10.83 31.16
C GLU A 337 18.57 -10.37 30.52
N LEU A 338 18.61 -9.24 29.82
CA LEU A 338 17.45 -8.66 29.12
C LEU A 338 17.29 -9.14 27.68
N LEU A 339 18.22 -9.94 27.15
CA LEU A 339 18.03 -10.57 25.85
C LEU A 339 16.95 -11.65 25.95
N PRO A 340 16.21 -11.93 24.86
CA PRO A 340 15.34 -13.09 24.80
C PRO A 340 16.15 -14.37 25.06
N VAL A 341 15.57 -15.31 25.80
CA VAL A 341 16.15 -16.63 25.97
C VAL A 341 16.20 -17.35 24.63
N THR A 342 17.37 -17.92 24.31
CA THR A 342 17.61 -18.61 23.04
C THR A 342 18.29 -19.96 23.27
N GLY A 343 18.24 -20.84 22.27
CA GLY A 343 18.80 -22.18 22.38
C GLY A 343 17.97 -23.10 23.27
N VAL A 344 16.66 -22.85 23.32
CA VAL A 344 15.69 -23.66 24.03
C VAL A 344 14.88 -24.49 23.04
N SER A 345 14.63 -25.74 23.41
CA SER A 345 13.79 -26.66 22.65
C SER A 345 12.32 -26.37 22.85
N TRP A 346 11.47 -26.93 21.98
CA TRP A 346 10.02 -26.86 22.16
C TRP A 346 9.56 -27.47 23.49
N TYR A 347 10.24 -28.53 23.93
CA TYR A 347 9.98 -29.17 25.23
C TYR A 347 10.32 -28.26 26.41
N GLU A 348 11.47 -27.60 26.36
CA GLU A 348 11.90 -26.62 27.37
C GLU A 348 10.97 -25.40 27.43
N ALA A 349 10.56 -24.87 26.28
CA ALA A 349 9.60 -23.78 26.17
C ALA A 349 8.22 -24.19 26.74
N SER A 350 7.77 -25.41 26.43
CA SER A 350 6.54 -25.98 26.97
C SER A 350 6.60 -26.19 28.49
N ALA A 351 7.73 -26.65 29.02
CA ALA A 351 7.93 -26.82 30.46
C ALA A 351 7.94 -25.48 31.21
N TYR A 352 8.56 -24.46 30.63
CA TYR A 352 8.50 -23.10 31.16
C TYR A 352 7.07 -22.55 31.16
N ALA A 353 6.30 -22.79 30.10
CA ALA A 353 4.89 -22.40 30.05
C ALA A 353 4.10 -23.04 31.20
N GLN A 354 4.33 -24.33 31.49
CA GLN A 354 3.71 -25.03 32.63
C GLN A 354 4.15 -24.43 33.98
N PHE A 355 5.41 -24.04 34.13
CA PHE A 355 5.90 -23.36 35.33
C PHE A 355 5.19 -22.03 35.59
N LYS A 356 4.89 -21.27 34.52
CA LYS A 356 4.15 -20.00 34.61
C LYS A 356 2.63 -20.18 34.71
N GLY A 357 2.11 -21.39 34.53
CA GLY A 357 0.67 -21.64 34.45
C GLY A 357 0.02 -21.05 33.18
N GLN A 358 0.80 -20.94 32.11
CA GLN A 358 0.44 -20.36 30.82
C GLN A 358 0.70 -21.39 29.70
N ALA A 359 0.58 -20.97 28.44
CA ALA A 359 0.77 -21.84 27.28
C ALA A 359 1.63 -21.17 26.21
N LEU A 360 2.25 -21.99 25.34
CA LEU A 360 2.76 -21.48 24.07
C LEU A 360 1.56 -21.03 23.19
N PRO A 361 1.69 -19.95 22.41
CA PRO A 361 0.66 -19.53 21.48
C PRO A 361 0.33 -20.63 20.47
N THR A 362 -0.93 -20.69 20.02
CA THR A 362 -1.26 -21.40 18.78
C THR A 362 -0.92 -20.51 17.59
N LEU A 363 -0.77 -21.11 16.41
CA LEU A 363 -0.48 -20.38 15.18
C LEU A 363 -1.50 -19.29 14.89
N ARG A 364 -2.80 -19.56 15.06
CA ARG A 364 -3.85 -18.57 14.78
C ARG A 364 -3.81 -17.39 15.74
N HIS A 365 -3.68 -17.67 17.03
CA HIS A 365 -3.56 -16.64 18.05
C HIS A 365 -2.31 -15.80 17.79
N TRP A 366 -1.18 -16.45 17.52
CA TRP A 366 0.05 -15.73 17.20
C TRP A 366 -0.09 -14.85 15.95
N VAL A 367 -0.62 -15.38 14.84
CA VAL A 367 -0.81 -14.61 13.59
C VAL A 367 -1.75 -13.43 13.80
N ARG A 368 -2.80 -13.61 14.59
CA ARG A 368 -3.75 -12.54 14.95
C ARG A 368 -3.06 -11.44 15.74
N ALA A 369 -2.24 -11.78 16.72
CA ALA A 369 -1.48 -10.81 17.51
C ALA A 369 -0.37 -10.13 16.67
N ALA A 370 0.35 -10.90 15.86
CA ALA A 370 1.49 -10.42 15.05
C ALA A 370 1.07 -9.48 13.93
N GLY A 371 -0.10 -9.72 13.31
CA GLY A 371 -0.53 -8.94 12.14
C GLY A 371 0.37 -9.18 10.93
N THR A 372 0.65 -10.45 10.61
CA THR A 372 1.59 -10.85 9.53
C THR A 372 1.29 -10.24 8.16
N GLY A 373 0.03 -9.86 7.90
CA GLY A 373 -0.38 -9.15 6.68
C GLY A 373 0.22 -7.74 6.53
N GLU A 374 0.65 -7.13 7.64
CA GLU A 374 1.26 -5.80 7.69
C GLU A 374 2.80 -5.86 7.65
N GLY A 375 3.37 -7.00 7.27
CA GLY A 375 4.81 -7.27 7.30
C GLY A 375 5.66 -6.24 6.56
N GLY A 376 5.18 -5.67 5.44
CA GLY A 376 5.91 -4.64 4.70
C GLY A 376 6.20 -3.36 5.49
N LEU A 377 5.47 -3.10 6.58
CA LEU A 377 5.70 -1.95 7.46
C LEU A 377 6.34 -2.34 8.80
N ILE A 378 6.07 -3.55 9.30
CA ILE A 378 6.64 -4.05 10.55
C ILE A 378 8.11 -4.45 10.36
N ILE A 379 8.42 -5.23 9.33
CA ILE A 379 9.76 -5.79 9.05
C ILE A 379 10.86 -4.71 9.04
N PRO A 380 10.70 -3.54 8.38
CA PRO A 380 11.75 -2.52 8.35
C PRO A 380 12.12 -1.91 9.71
N LEU A 381 11.26 -2.03 10.72
CA LEU A 381 11.51 -1.53 12.09
C LEU A 381 11.88 -2.66 13.07
N SER A 382 12.11 -3.86 12.55
CA SER A 382 12.34 -5.09 13.31
C SER A 382 13.78 -5.59 13.20
N ASN A 383 14.16 -6.52 14.07
CA ASN A 383 15.52 -7.05 14.13
C ASN A 383 15.76 -8.13 13.06
N PHE A 384 15.66 -7.83 11.77
CA PHE A 384 16.11 -8.74 10.71
C PHE A 384 17.49 -8.33 10.20
N GLU A 385 18.26 -9.30 9.69
CA GLU A 385 19.63 -9.12 9.21
C GLU A 385 20.57 -8.48 10.27
N GLY A 386 20.29 -8.75 11.54
CA GLY A 386 21.04 -8.26 12.69
C GLY A 386 22.33 -9.05 12.96
N ASN A 387 23.02 -8.69 14.05
CA ASN A 387 24.23 -9.40 14.51
C ASN A 387 23.96 -10.34 15.71
N GLY A 388 22.71 -10.48 16.11
CA GLY A 388 22.30 -11.21 17.31
C GLY A 388 20.90 -10.80 17.79
N PRO A 389 20.37 -11.49 18.81
CA PRO A 389 19.16 -11.04 19.49
C PRO A 389 19.43 -9.71 20.20
N ALA A 390 18.37 -8.93 20.42
CA ALA A 390 18.43 -7.66 21.11
C ALA A 390 17.45 -7.62 22.30
N PRO A 391 17.72 -6.79 23.32
CA PRO A 391 16.78 -6.58 24.40
C PRO A 391 15.43 -6.09 23.88
N ALA A 392 14.35 -6.48 24.56
CA ALA A 392 13.00 -6.06 24.19
C ALA A 392 12.92 -4.54 23.98
N MET A 393 12.17 -4.12 22.95
CA MET A 393 11.97 -2.72 22.56
C MET A 393 13.23 -1.95 22.09
N THR A 394 14.36 -2.64 21.84
CA THR A 394 15.50 -2.04 21.12
C THR A 394 15.09 -1.67 19.70
N PHE A 395 14.26 -2.51 19.09
CA PHE A 395 13.62 -2.28 17.81
C PHE A 395 12.19 -1.81 18.04
N HIS A 396 11.63 -1.12 17.04
CA HIS A 396 10.37 -0.39 17.21
C HIS A 396 9.25 -0.94 16.32
N GLY A 397 9.47 -2.09 15.70
CA GLY A 397 8.45 -2.91 15.07
C GLY A 397 7.46 -3.39 16.12
N ILE A 398 6.27 -2.80 16.10
CA ILE A 398 5.16 -3.14 16.99
C ILE A 398 4.03 -3.76 16.15
N SER A 399 3.43 -4.82 16.66
CA SER A 399 2.32 -5.49 16.03
C SER A 399 1.02 -4.67 16.13
N PRO A 400 -0.01 -4.98 15.34
CA PRO A 400 -1.32 -4.35 15.48
C PRO A 400 -1.91 -4.46 16.88
N SER A 401 -1.58 -5.52 17.64
CA SER A 401 -2.04 -5.72 19.01
C SER A 401 -1.18 -5.05 20.09
N GLY A 402 -0.13 -4.33 19.70
CA GLY A 402 0.75 -3.65 20.66
C GLY A 402 1.85 -4.53 21.26
N ALA A 403 2.10 -5.72 20.70
CA ALA A 403 3.22 -6.57 21.07
C ALA A 403 4.48 -6.19 20.28
N PHE A 404 5.63 -6.27 20.93
CA PHE A 404 6.94 -5.96 20.37
C PHE A 404 7.66 -7.22 19.91
N ASP A 405 8.61 -7.02 18.99
CA ASP A 405 9.63 -8.00 18.62
C ASP A 405 9.08 -9.32 18.06
N MET A 406 7.80 -9.35 17.67
CA MET A 406 7.17 -10.49 16.97
C MET A 406 7.75 -10.76 15.59
N ALA A 407 8.59 -9.86 15.08
CA ALA A 407 9.27 -9.93 13.80
C ALA A 407 10.78 -9.85 14.02
N GLY A 408 11.52 -10.85 13.55
CA GLY A 408 12.96 -10.83 13.39
C GLY A 408 13.81 -11.09 14.64
N ASN A 409 13.39 -10.82 15.87
CA ASN A 409 14.34 -10.93 16.99
C ASN A 409 14.73 -12.39 17.30
N VAL A 410 13.76 -13.26 17.59
CA VAL A 410 13.96 -14.71 17.70
C VAL A 410 12.79 -15.45 17.05
N ARG A 411 13.03 -16.66 16.57
CA ARG A 411 11.97 -17.58 16.16
C ARG A 411 11.21 -18.03 17.40
N GLU A 412 9.89 -17.93 17.37
CA GLU A 412 9.06 -18.26 18.54
C GLU A 412 8.39 -19.62 18.38
N TRP A 413 8.62 -20.51 19.35
CA TRP A 413 7.92 -21.79 19.41
C TRP A 413 6.41 -21.64 19.59
N LEU A 414 5.65 -22.39 18.80
CA LEU A 414 4.21 -22.54 18.93
C LEU A 414 3.85 -23.95 19.42
N VAL A 415 2.62 -24.12 19.89
CA VAL A 415 2.13 -25.45 20.31
C VAL A 415 1.87 -26.39 19.12
N ASN A 416 1.48 -25.85 17.96
CA ASN A 416 1.06 -26.63 16.79
C ASN A 416 2.16 -27.54 16.21
N SER A 417 1.80 -28.74 15.77
CA SER A 417 2.68 -29.62 14.98
C SER A 417 2.64 -29.32 13.49
N ALA A 418 3.69 -29.78 12.82
CA ALA A 418 3.67 -30.14 11.40
C ALA A 418 4.28 -31.54 11.27
N GLY A 419 3.44 -32.57 11.28
CA GLY A 419 3.90 -33.96 11.39
C GLY A 419 4.61 -34.23 12.72
N ASP A 420 5.85 -34.72 12.65
CA ASP A 420 6.72 -34.95 13.80
C ASP A 420 7.49 -33.70 14.27
N GLN A 421 7.35 -32.59 13.53
CA GLN A 421 8.00 -31.31 13.82
C GLN A 421 7.06 -30.33 14.52
N ARG A 422 7.62 -29.20 14.96
CA ARG A 422 6.91 -28.10 15.64
C ARG A 422 7.09 -26.79 14.90
N HIS A 423 6.05 -25.96 14.94
CA HIS A 423 6.07 -24.64 14.32
C HIS A 423 6.90 -23.65 15.12
N THR A 424 7.61 -22.82 14.36
CA THR A 424 8.25 -21.60 14.81
C THR A 424 7.84 -20.44 13.92
N VAL A 425 7.66 -19.24 14.46
CA VAL A 425 7.16 -18.06 13.75
C VAL A 425 7.99 -16.82 14.05
N GLY A 426 7.70 -15.70 13.39
CA GLY A 426 8.33 -14.41 13.62
C GLY A 426 9.66 -14.20 12.91
N GLY A 427 10.44 -15.26 12.74
CA GLY A 427 11.80 -15.21 12.20
C GLY A 427 12.80 -14.67 13.22
N ALA A 428 14.05 -15.09 13.09
CA ALA A 428 15.17 -14.61 13.90
C ALA A 428 16.07 -13.64 13.12
N TRP A 429 17.02 -13.06 13.84
CA TRP A 429 17.82 -11.93 13.38
C TRP A 429 18.72 -12.29 12.20
N SER A 430 19.01 -13.57 12.04
CA SER A 430 19.78 -14.13 10.94
C SER A 430 18.92 -14.69 9.80
N ASP A 431 17.59 -14.68 9.95
CA ASP A 431 16.68 -15.27 8.97
C ASP A 431 16.32 -14.29 7.85
N PRO A 432 15.93 -14.81 6.68
CA PRO A 432 15.26 -14.00 5.67
C PRO A 432 13.99 -13.35 6.24
N SER A 433 13.78 -12.08 5.91
CA SER A 433 12.68 -11.28 6.47
C SER A 433 11.28 -11.85 6.23
N TYR A 434 11.10 -12.64 5.16
CA TYR A 434 9.82 -13.29 4.84
C TYR A 434 9.40 -14.35 5.88
N PHE A 435 10.30 -14.76 6.79
CA PHE A 435 9.98 -15.66 7.90
C PHE A 435 8.98 -15.03 8.90
N PHE A 436 8.80 -13.71 8.90
CA PHE A 436 7.73 -13.09 9.69
C PHE A 436 6.34 -13.49 9.20
N SER A 437 6.20 -13.64 7.88
CA SER A 437 4.89 -13.76 7.22
C SER A 437 4.31 -15.17 7.24
N GLY A 438 5.08 -16.17 7.67
CA GLY A 438 4.67 -17.57 7.70
C GLY A 438 5.50 -18.41 8.67
N PRO A 439 4.96 -19.55 9.14
CA PRO A 439 5.69 -20.42 10.04
C PRO A 439 6.79 -21.21 9.34
N ASN A 440 7.76 -21.62 10.14
CA ASN A 440 8.81 -22.58 9.85
C ASN A 440 8.64 -23.80 10.74
N VAL A 441 9.23 -24.92 10.35
CA VAL A 441 9.15 -26.16 11.12
C VAL A 441 10.52 -26.63 11.54
N GLN A 442 10.62 -27.10 12.78
CA GLN A 442 11.85 -27.58 13.38
C GLN A 442 11.57 -28.82 14.23
N ALA A 443 12.58 -29.67 14.40
CA ALA A 443 12.46 -30.80 15.31
C ALA A 443 12.18 -30.30 16.75
N PRO A 444 11.33 -30.95 17.55
CA PRO A 444 10.97 -30.47 18.88
C PRO A 444 12.16 -30.43 19.86
N PHE A 445 13.23 -31.18 19.56
CA PHE A 445 14.50 -31.16 20.30
C PHE A 445 15.50 -30.10 19.80
N ASP A 446 15.18 -29.35 18.74
CA ASP A 446 16.11 -28.38 18.17
C ASP A 446 16.33 -27.20 19.13
N ARG A 447 17.59 -26.82 19.32
CA ARG A 447 18.07 -25.80 20.26
C ARG A 447 18.97 -24.78 19.57
N LEU A 448 18.63 -24.41 18.33
CA LEU A 448 19.34 -23.35 17.61
C LEU A 448 19.36 -22.04 18.43
N PRO A 449 20.44 -21.24 18.34
CA PRO A 449 20.54 -19.94 19.00
C PRO A 449 19.53 -18.89 18.47
N THR A 450 18.77 -19.25 17.45
CA THR A 450 17.67 -18.46 16.88
C THR A 450 16.33 -18.78 17.52
N ASN A 451 16.20 -19.87 18.28
CA ASN A 451 14.93 -20.35 18.82
C ASN A 451 14.71 -19.82 20.24
N GLY A 452 13.64 -19.05 20.41
CA GLY A 452 13.08 -18.59 21.67
C GLY A 452 11.58 -18.82 21.69
N PHE A 453 10.86 -18.07 22.53
CA PHE A 453 9.41 -18.16 22.63
C PHE A 453 8.82 -17.00 23.44
N ARG A 454 7.50 -16.86 23.34
CA ARG A 454 6.67 -16.04 24.23
C ARG A 454 5.47 -16.86 24.69
N LEU A 455 4.76 -16.41 25.71
CA LEU A 455 3.60 -17.11 26.26
C LEU A 455 2.28 -16.41 25.93
N ALA A 456 1.21 -17.19 26.01
CA ALA A 456 -0.17 -16.74 25.95
C ALA A 456 -0.97 -17.27 27.15
N GLN A 457 -1.99 -16.52 27.54
CA GLN A 457 -2.95 -16.88 28.57
C GLN A 457 -4.36 -16.77 28.00
N TYR A 458 -5.05 -17.91 27.93
CA TYR A 458 -6.39 -18.02 27.36
C TYR A 458 -7.45 -17.87 28.44
N THR A 459 -8.56 -17.19 28.11
CA THR A 459 -9.68 -16.98 29.05
C THR A 459 -10.66 -18.14 29.04
N GLN A 460 -10.64 -18.98 27.99
CA GLN A 460 -11.50 -20.15 27.82
C GLN A 460 -10.68 -21.36 27.36
N ASP A 461 -10.90 -22.51 27.99
CA ASP A 461 -10.13 -23.75 27.70
C ASP A 461 -10.31 -24.23 26.24
N GLY A 462 -11.49 -24.01 25.66
CA GLY A 462 -11.85 -24.51 24.32
C GLY A 462 -11.09 -23.87 23.15
N ASP A 463 -10.71 -22.59 23.28
CA ASP A 463 -10.00 -21.86 22.20
C ASP A 463 -8.57 -22.37 22.02
N PHE A 464 -7.93 -22.74 23.12
CA PHE A 464 -6.60 -23.30 23.10
C PHE A 464 -6.62 -24.78 22.69
N GLU A 465 -7.41 -25.62 23.37
CA GLU A 465 -7.36 -27.07 23.17
C GLU A 465 -7.74 -27.48 21.75
N GLY A 466 -8.75 -26.84 21.16
CA GLY A 466 -9.21 -27.11 19.80
C GLY A 466 -8.14 -26.83 18.75
N GLU A 467 -7.38 -25.73 18.91
CA GLU A 467 -6.36 -25.29 17.96
C GLU A 467 -4.99 -25.91 18.22
N ALA A 468 -4.64 -26.18 19.47
CA ALA A 468 -3.35 -26.76 19.86
C ALA A 468 -3.14 -28.16 19.29
N GLY A 469 -4.23 -28.92 19.10
CA GLY A 469 -4.20 -30.28 18.54
C GLY A 469 -4.17 -30.35 17.01
N ILE A 470 -4.28 -29.22 16.30
CA ILE A 470 -4.34 -29.21 14.83
C ILE A 470 -2.94 -29.36 14.25
N ASP A 471 -2.74 -30.48 13.56
CA ASP A 471 -1.57 -30.67 12.71
C ASP A 471 -1.66 -29.78 11.47
N THR A 472 -0.64 -28.95 11.27
CA THR A 472 -0.65 -27.89 10.28
C THR A 472 0.61 -27.99 9.40
N PRO A 473 0.71 -28.99 8.50
CA PRO A 473 1.90 -29.16 7.67
C PRO A 473 2.14 -27.95 6.77
N LEU A 474 3.41 -27.52 6.62
CA LEU A 474 3.74 -26.44 5.69
C LEU A 474 3.48 -26.87 4.25
N LEU A 475 2.77 -26.01 3.50
CA LEU A 475 2.76 -25.98 2.05
C LEU A 475 4.09 -25.38 1.57
N THR A 476 5.19 -26.10 1.78
CA THR A 476 6.47 -25.77 1.15
C THR A 476 6.59 -26.53 -0.16
N ARG A 477 6.88 -25.81 -1.24
CA ARG A 477 7.00 -26.38 -2.57
C ARG A 477 8.33 -25.97 -3.18
N ASN A 478 9.17 -26.95 -3.44
CA ASN A 478 10.45 -26.72 -4.11
C ASN A 478 10.33 -27.08 -5.59
N TYR A 479 9.95 -26.09 -6.39
CA TYR A 479 9.77 -26.23 -7.83
C TYR A 479 11.05 -26.67 -8.58
N TYR A 480 12.24 -26.38 -8.06
CA TYR A 480 13.51 -26.84 -8.66
C TYR A 480 13.70 -28.36 -8.59
N SER A 481 12.99 -29.02 -7.67
CA SER A 481 13.03 -30.48 -7.51
C SER A 481 11.96 -31.21 -8.32
N GLU A 482 11.01 -30.48 -8.90
CA GLU A 482 9.90 -31.04 -9.65
C GLU A 482 10.25 -31.23 -11.13
N GLN A 483 9.60 -32.19 -11.76
CA GLN A 483 9.75 -32.47 -13.19
C GLN A 483 8.41 -32.22 -13.87
N PRO A 484 8.34 -31.28 -14.84
CA PRO A 484 7.16 -31.10 -15.66
C PRO A 484 6.81 -32.40 -16.39
N VAL A 485 5.52 -32.58 -16.68
CA VAL A 485 5.09 -33.67 -17.56
C VAL A 485 5.70 -33.56 -18.97
N SER A 486 5.75 -34.69 -19.68
CA SER A 486 6.21 -34.74 -21.07
C SER A 486 5.34 -33.89 -22.01
N ASP A 487 5.87 -33.51 -23.17
CA ASP A 487 5.10 -32.73 -24.16
C ASP A 487 3.86 -33.46 -24.68
N GLU A 488 3.87 -34.79 -24.70
CA GLU A 488 2.70 -35.58 -25.07
C GLU A 488 1.58 -35.44 -24.04
N VAL A 489 1.91 -35.57 -22.75
CA VAL A 489 0.94 -35.40 -21.66
C VAL A 489 0.48 -33.95 -21.57
N PHE A 490 1.41 -32.99 -21.74
CA PHE A 490 1.05 -31.57 -21.76
C PHE A 490 0.04 -31.25 -22.86
N ARG A 491 0.18 -31.79 -24.08
CA ARG A 491 -0.81 -31.60 -25.14
C ARG A 491 -2.21 -32.08 -24.73
N VAL A 492 -2.29 -33.18 -23.97
CA VAL A 492 -3.56 -33.65 -23.41
C VAL A 492 -4.12 -32.64 -22.40
N TYR A 493 -3.29 -32.12 -21.49
CA TYR A 493 -3.72 -31.09 -20.54
C TYR A 493 -4.14 -29.80 -21.23
N ALA A 494 -3.36 -29.29 -22.20
CA ALA A 494 -3.70 -28.09 -22.95
C ALA A 494 -5.03 -28.24 -23.71
N SER A 495 -5.32 -29.43 -24.26
CA SER A 495 -6.55 -29.68 -25.02
C SER A 495 -7.84 -29.51 -24.21
N GLN A 496 -7.77 -29.53 -22.87
CA GLN A 496 -8.95 -29.31 -22.01
C GLN A 496 -9.52 -27.88 -22.12
N PHE A 497 -8.68 -26.93 -22.57
CA PHE A 497 -9.05 -25.53 -22.74
C PHE A 497 -9.57 -25.23 -24.15
N ASP A 498 -9.46 -26.19 -25.07
CA ASP A 498 -9.93 -26.01 -26.44
C ASP A 498 -11.46 -26.11 -26.52
N TYR A 499 -12.01 -25.38 -27.49
CA TYR A 499 -13.44 -25.34 -27.76
C TYR A 499 -13.71 -25.09 -29.25
N ASP A 500 -14.85 -25.58 -29.72
CA ASP A 500 -15.26 -25.36 -31.10
C ASP A 500 -15.62 -23.88 -31.32
N PRO A 501 -15.24 -23.29 -32.48
CA PRO A 501 -15.67 -21.96 -32.85
C PRO A 501 -17.19 -21.82 -32.77
N SER A 502 -17.65 -20.81 -32.04
CA SER A 502 -19.07 -20.51 -31.86
C SER A 502 -19.31 -19.01 -31.99
N PRO A 503 -20.51 -18.57 -32.43
CA PRO A 503 -20.83 -17.15 -32.53
C PRO A 503 -20.71 -16.44 -31.18
N LEU A 504 -20.11 -15.25 -31.16
CA LEU A 504 -19.97 -14.45 -29.93
C LEU A 504 -21.29 -13.87 -29.44
N ASN A 505 -22.24 -13.60 -30.34
CA ASN A 505 -23.49 -12.87 -30.04
C ASN A 505 -23.22 -11.68 -29.09
N SER A 506 -22.23 -10.87 -29.44
CA SER A 506 -21.75 -9.78 -28.61
C SER A 506 -22.73 -8.60 -28.59
N ALA A 507 -22.69 -7.81 -27.52
CA ALA A 507 -23.45 -6.57 -27.39
C ALA A 507 -22.65 -5.54 -26.59
N VAL A 508 -22.67 -4.29 -27.05
CA VAL A 508 -22.28 -3.11 -26.29
C VAL A 508 -23.54 -2.60 -25.57
N HIS A 509 -23.50 -2.54 -24.24
CA HIS A 509 -24.64 -2.12 -23.42
C HIS A 509 -24.61 -0.65 -23.10
N GLU A 510 -23.41 -0.10 -22.92
CA GLU A 510 -23.17 1.25 -22.46
C GLU A 510 -21.82 1.73 -22.98
N THR A 511 -21.72 3.00 -23.32
CA THR A 511 -20.47 3.70 -23.61
C THR A 511 -20.35 4.85 -22.63
N ILE A 512 -19.23 4.90 -21.92
CA ILE A 512 -18.96 5.85 -20.85
C ILE A 512 -17.82 6.74 -21.32
N GLU A 513 -18.03 8.06 -21.31
CA GLU A 513 -16.95 9.03 -21.51
C GLU A 513 -15.95 8.94 -20.34
N TYR A 514 -14.67 8.86 -20.67
CA TYR A 514 -13.57 8.66 -19.74
C TYR A 514 -12.46 9.67 -20.02
N GLU A 515 -11.68 10.05 -19.01
CA GLU A 515 -10.65 11.09 -19.15
C GLU A 515 -9.57 10.77 -20.20
N PHE A 516 -9.36 9.48 -20.49
CA PHE A 516 -8.38 9.02 -21.50
C PHE A 516 -9.03 8.44 -22.77
N GLY A 517 -10.35 8.59 -22.93
CA GLY A 517 -11.09 8.11 -24.11
C GLY A 517 -12.49 7.59 -23.77
N GLU A 518 -12.82 6.40 -24.22
CA GLU A 518 -14.15 5.80 -24.02
C GLU A 518 -14.05 4.44 -23.36
N ILE A 519 -15.07 4.09 -22.56
CA ILE A 519 -15.20 2.77 -21.96
C ILE A 519 -16.50 2.15 -22.45
N GLU A 520 -16.42 1.03 -23.14
CA GLU A 520 -17.58 0.24 -23.50
C GLU A 520 -17.81 -0.85 -22.47
N ARG A 521 -19.03 -0.91 -21.91
CA ARG A 521 -19.51 -2.08 -21.17
C ARG A 521 -20.07 -3.08 -22.17
N VAL A 522 -19.40 -4.21 -22.30
CA VAL A 522 -19.67 -5.19 -23.35
C VAL A 522 -20.03 -6.54 -22.75
N SER A 523 -20.64 -7.39 -23.56
CA SER A 523 -20.85 -8.78 -23.22
C SER A 523 -20.83 -9.68 -24.45
N PHE A 524 -20.48 -10.94 -24.26
CA PHE A 524 -20.42 -11.94 -25.32
C PHE A 524 -20.61 -13.35 -24.73
N GLU A 525 -21.04 -14.29 -25.56
CA GLU A 525 -21.25 -15.68 -25.18
C GLU A 525 -19.93 -16.36 -24.82
N GLY A 526 -19.85 -16.88 -23.59
CA GLY A 526 -18.76 -17.71 -23.11
C GLY A 526 -18.86 -19.15 -23.62
N VAL A 527 -17.90 -19.97 -23.21
CA VAL A 527 -17.83 -21.39 -23.58
C VAL A 527 -18.31 -22.24 -22.42
N GLY A 528 -19.59 -22.60 -22.41
CA GLY A 528 -20.18 -23.52 -21.42
C GLY A 528 -20.46 -22.91 -20.03
N TRP A 529 -19.93 -21.71 -19.74
CA TRP A 529 -20.00 -21.08 -18.40
C TRP A 529 -20.86 -19.80 -18.37
N GLY A 530 -21.74 -19.64 -19.36
CA GLY A 530 -22.63 -18.50 -19.48
C GLY A 530 -22.00 -17.30 -20.18
N ARG A 531 -22.66 -16.15 -20.07
CA ARG A 531 -22.28 -14.92 -20.75
C ARG A 531 -21.17 -14.19 -19.98
N ILE A 532 -20.15 -13.73 -20.70
CA ILE A 532 -19.04 -12.96 -20.15
C ILE A 532 -19.40 -11.48 -20.26
N PHE A 533 -19.12 -10.72 -19.20
CA PHE A 533 -19.18 -9.26 -19.19
C PHE A 533 -17.75 -8.72 -19.17
N ALA A 534 -17.51 -7.59 -19.83
CA ALA A 534 -16.21 -6.94 -19.81
C ALA A 534 -16.35 -5.42 -19.96
N PHE A 535 -15.30 -4.70 -19.56
CA PHE A 535 -15.09 -3.30 -19.90
C PHE A 535 -13.96 -3.23 -20.93
N LEU A 536 -14.24 -2.65 -22.09
CA LEU A 536 -13.26 -2.36 -23.13
C LEU A 536 -12.94 -0.86 -23.09
N TYR A 537 -11.71 -0.54 -22.73
CA TYR A 537 -11.19 0.81 -22.69
C TYR A 537 -10.54 1.11 -24.03
N LEU A 538 -11.00 2.16 -24.70
CA LEU A 538 -10.49 2.62 -25.98
C LEU A 538 -9.83 4.00 -25.77
N PRO A 539 -8.55 4.17 -26.14
CA PRO A 539 -7.85 5.43 -25.94
C PRO A 539 -8.27 6.48 -26.97
N GLU A 540 -8.27 7.76 -26.57
CA GLU A 540 -8.46 8.89 -27.51
C GLU A 540 -7.14 9.38 -28.12
N GLU A 541 -6.02 9.22 -27.40
CA GLU A 541 -4.70 9.74 -27.77
C GLU A 541 -3.97 8.92 -28.85
N ALA A 542 -4.61 7.86 -29.37
CA ALA A 542 -4.03 6.99 -30.38
C ALA A 542 -5.03 6.67 -31.49
N GLU A 543 -4.54 6.31 -32.67
CA GLU A 543 -5.37 5.88 -33.80
C GLU A 543 -5.44 4.34 -33.89
N PRO A 544 -6.61 3.76 -34.20
CA PRO A 544 -6.74 2.32 -34.38
C PRO A 544 -5.98 1.83 -35.63
N PRO A 545 -5.56 0.54 -35.68
CA PRO A 545 -5.88 -0.51 -34.72
C PRO A 545 -4.99 -0.52 -33.46
N TYR A 546 -5.60 -0.66 -32.29
CA TYR A 546 -4.94 -0.49 -31.00
C TYR A 546 -4.14 -1.72 -30.55
N GLN A 547 -2.93 -1.47 -30.05
CA GLN A 547 -2.24 -2.42 -29.15
C GLN A 547 -3.11 -2.63 -27.91
N THR A 548 -3.29 -3.87 -27.46
CA THR A 548 -4.26 -4.18 -26.42
C THR A 548 -3.64 -4.97 -25.27
N VAL A 549 -3.92 -4.52 -24.05
CA VAL A 549 -3.59 -5.23 -22.81
C VAL A 549 -4.85 -5.91 -22.27
N ILE A 550 -4.80 -7.22 -22.03
CA ILE A 550 -5.86 -7.95 -21.33
C ILE A 550 -5.45 -8.09 -19.87
N TRP A 551 -6.23 -7.49 -18.97
CA TRP A 551 -5.93 -7.48 -17.54
C TRP A 551 -6.58 -8.65 -16.81
N PHE A 552 -5.78 -9.35 -16.00
CA PHE A 552 -6.23 -10.37 -15.07
C PHE A 552 -6.03 -9.89 -13.62
N PRO A 553 -7.10 -9.80 -12.81
CA PRO A 553 -7.06 -9.12 -11.52
C PRO A 553 -6.39 -9.95 -10.40
N GLY A 554 -6.10 -9.28 -9.29
CA GLY A 554 -5.72 -9.93 -8.03
C GLY A 554 -6.92 -10.54 -7.29
N SER A 555 -6.65 -11.33 -6.24
CA SER A 555 -7.67 -12.16 -5.56
C SER A 555 -8.77 -11.38 -4.82
N GLY A 556 -8.53 -10.11 -4.48
CA GLY A 556 -9.51 -9.28 -3.77
C GLY A 556 -10.86 -9.16 -4.49
N VAL A 557 -10.87 -9.27 -5.82
CA VAL A 557 -12.07 -9.17 -6.66
C VAL A 557 -13.09 -10.28 -6.40
N ALA A 558 -12.69 -11.38 -5.76
CA ALA A 558 -13.59 -12.44 -5.34
C ALA A 558 -14.59 -11.98 -4.25
N ARG A 559 -14.26 -10.90 -3.53
CA ARG A 559 -15.03 -10.39 -2.37
C ARG A 559 -15.69 -9.03 -2.63
N PHE A 560 -15.36 -8.35 -3.72
CA PHE A 560 -15.89 -7.02 -4.01
C PHE A 560 -17.21 -7.11 -4.78
N GLN A 561 -18.29 -6.63 -4.19
CA GLN A 561 -19.57 -6.42 -4.87
C GLN A 561 -20.11 -5.03 -4.50
N PRO A 562 -20.65 -4.24 -5.46
CA PRO A 562 -20.88 -4.54 -6.89
C PRO A 562 -19.61 -4.44 -7.77
N ASP A 563 -19.76 -4.51 -9.10
CA ASP A 563 -18.69 -4.22 -10.07
C ASP A 563 -18.01 -2.87 -9.76
N PRO A 564 -16.69 -2.73 -10.01
CA PRO A 564 -15.98 -1.50 -9.73
C PRO A 564 -16.45 -0.40 -10.69
N ASP A 565 -16.35 0.86 -10.25
CA ASP A 565 -16.49 2.00 -11.15
C ASP A 565 -15.38 1.94 -12.21
N PRO A 566 -15.71 1.70 -13.49
CA PRO A 566 -14.70 1.47 -14.51
C PRO A 566 -13.84 2.71 -14.77
N THR A 567 -14.31 3.91 -14.42
CA THR A 567 -13.56 5.17 -14.56
C THR A 567 -12.47 5.35 -13.48
N ARG A 568 -12.43 4.50 -12.46
CA ARG A 568 -11.53 4.61 -11.29
C ARG A 568 -10.49 3.48 -11.20
N MET A 569 -10.25 2.78 -12.30
CA MET A 569 -9.38 1.60 -12.36
C MET A 569 -7.88 1.96 -12.42
N ARG A 570 -7.33 2.38 -11.28
CA ARG A 570 -5.93 2.86 -11.16
C ARG A 570 -4.86 1.87 -11.64
N ASN A 571 -5.10 0.58 -11.51
CA ASN A 571 -4.14 -0.46 -11.88
C ASN A 571 -3.92 -0.59 -13.39
N ILE A 572 -4.83 -0.04 -14.21
CA ILE A 572 -4.81 -0.20 -15.67
C ILE A 572 -4.94 1.12 -16.44
N GLN A 573 -5.32 2.21 -15.78
CA GLN A 573 -5.55 3.53 -16.42
C GLN A 573 -4.35 4.02 -17.24
N HIS A 574 -3.13 3.70 -16.80
CA HIS A 574 -1.90 4.16 -17.45
C HIS A 574 -1.69 3.56 -18.84
N PHE A 575 -2.23 2.38 -19.11
CA PHE A 575 -2.21 1.81 -20.46
C PHE A 575 -3.08 2.64 -21.41
N VAL A 576 -4.29 3.00 -20.98
CA VAL A 576 -5.22 3.82 -21.76
C VAL A 576 -4.64 5.21 -22.00
N ALA A 577 -4.12 5.84 -20.95
CA ALA A 577 -3.44 7.13 -21.04
C ALA A 577 -2.19 7.10 -21.94
N SER A 578 -1.61 5.92 -22.18
CA SER A 578 -0.48 5.73 -23.10
C SER A 578 -0.88 5.42 -24.55
N GLY A 579 -2.17 5.50 -24.88
CA GLY A 579 -2.66 5.21 -26.23
C GLY A 579 -2.96 3.74 -26.50
N ARG A 580 -3.17 2.91 -25.47
CA ARG A 580 -3.42 1.46 -25.63
C ARG A 580 -4.82 1.07 -25.18
N ALA A 581 -5.44 0.16 -25.92
CA ALA A 581 -6.71 -0.42 -25.48
C ALA A 581 -6.48 -1.35 -24.29
N VAL A 582 -7.46 -1.44 -23.39
CA VAL A 582 -7.46 -2.40 -22.29
C VAL A 582 -8.76 -3.17 -22.30
N LEU A 583 -8.68 -4.50 -22.19
CA LEU A 583 -9.84 -5.32 -21.88
C LEU A 583 -9.77 -5.79 -20.43
N GLN A 584 -10.82 -5.49 -19.67
CA GLN A 584 -11.06 -6.03 -18.33
C GLN A 584 -12.25 -7.00 -18.41
N PRO A 585 -12.01 -8.31 -18.54
CA PRO A 585 -13.07 -9.29 -18.37
C PRO A 585 -13.52 -9.39 -16.91
N ILE A 586 -14.82 -9.49 -16.69
CA ILE A 586 -15.40 -9.88 -15.41
C ILE A 586 -15.46 -11.40 -15.40
N PHE A 587 -14.39 -12.04 -14.91
CA PHE A 587 -14.25 -13.48 -14.88
C PHE A 587 -15.28 -14.14 -13.96
N ARG A 588 -15.59 -15.41 -14.22
CA ARG A 588 -16.39 -16.24 -13.32
C ARG A 588 -15.88 -16.15 -11.88
N SER A 589 -16.82 -16.03 -10.95
CA SER A 589 -16.56 -15.94 -9.51
C SER A 589 -15.85 -14.66 -9.05
N THR A 590 -15.92 -13.59 -9.86
CA THR A 590 -15.38 -12.27 -9.52
C THR A 590 -16.46 -11.19 -9.62
N TYR A 591 -16.34 -10.12 -8.85
CA TYR A 591 -17.22 -8.96 -8.90
C TYR A 591 -18.73 -9.32 -8.87
N SER A 592 -19.55 -8.76 -9.77
CA SER A 592 -20.97 -9.10 -9.91
C SER A 592 -21.25 -10.57 -10.26
N ARG A 593 -20.23 -11.32 -10.66
CA ARG A 593 -20.29 -12.77 -10.94
C ARG A 593 -19.71 -13.61 -9.80
N ALA A 594 -19.44 -13.03 -8.63
CA ALA A 594 -18.95 -13.78 -7.48
C ALA A 594 -20.04 -14.71 -6.92
N ASP A 595 -19.67 -15.98 -6.74
CA ASP A 595 -20.57 -17.12 -6.48
C ASP A 595 -20.07 -17.98 -5.32
N ALA A 596 -19.49 -17.37 -4.27
CA ALA A 596 -18.83 -18.05 -3.15
C ALA A 596 -19.68 -19.17 -2.51
N ASP A 597 -21.01 -19.07 -2.57
CA ASP A 597 -21.96 -20.02 -1.98
C ASP A 597 -22.46 -21.11 -2.95
N GLN A 598 -22.03 -21.15 -4.22
CA GLN A 598 -22.49 -22.14 -5.21
C GLN A 598 -21.33 -22.97 -5.80
N PRO A 599 -21.35 -24.31 -5.71
CA PRO A 599 -20.28 -25.17 -6.24
C PRO A 599 -20.03 -24.99 -7.75
N PRO A 600 -18.77 -25.04 -8.24
CA PRO A 600 -17.55 -25.21 -7.44
C PRO A 600 -17.24 -24.00 -6.55
N GLY A 601 -17.77 -22.80 -6.85
CA GLY A 601 -17.66 -21.57 -6.07
C GLY A 601 -16.22 -21.15 -5.84
N MET A 602 -15.86 -19.88 -6.04
CA MET A 602 -14.50 -19.47 -5.67
C MET A 602 -14.39 -19.34 -4.14
N ASN A 603 -14.16 -20.45 -3.46
CA ASN A 603 -13.78 -20.46 -2.03
C ASN A 603 -12.28 -20.17 -1.82
N THR A 604 -11.49 -20.16 -2.90
CA THR A 604 -10.08 -19.78 -2.89
C THR A 604 -9.58 -19.42 -4.29
N THR A 605 -8.55 -18.58 -4.35
CA THR A 605 -7.72 -18.37 -5.56
C THR A 605 -6.43 -19.19 -5.53
N TRP A 606 -6.19 -19.91 -4.44
CA TRP A 606 -5.00 -20.73 -4.21
C TRP A 606 -5.16 -22.14 -4.78
N PRO A 607 -4.10 -22.77 -5.32
CA PRO A 607 -4.13 -24.16 -5.77
C PRO A 607 -4.70 -25.14 -4.76
N LYS A 608 -5.57 -26.04 -5.23
CA LYS A 608 -6.12 -27.16 -4.46
C LYS A 608 -6.09 -28.44 -5.30
N LEU A 609 -5.86 -29.57 -4.62
CA LEU A 609 -5.93 -30.92 -5.18
C LEU A 609 -7.39 -31.40 -5.37
N THR A 610 -8.24 -30.58 -5.98
CA THR A 610 -9.67 -30.88 -6.19
C THR A 610 -10.07 -30.66 -7.64
N ARG A 611 -11.10 -31.40 -8.08
CA ARG A 611 -11.67 -31.23 -9.42
C ARG A 611 -12.37 -29.87 -9.58
N ASP A 612 -12.95 -29.36 -8.50
CA ASP A 612 -13.55 -28.02 -8.47
C ASP A 612 -12.52 -26.93 -8.83
N TYR A 613 -11.29 -27.04 -8.35
CA TYR A 613 -10.23 -26.10 -8.71
C TYR A 613 -9.82 -26.22 -10.18
N VAL A 614 -9.78 -27.45 -10.73
CA VAL A 614 -9.56 -27.69 -12.16
C VAL A 614 -10.63 -27.02 -13.00
N ASP A 615 -11.91 -27.18 -12.64
CA ASP A 615 -13.03 -26.57 -13.36
C ASP A 615 -13.01 -25.03 -13.28
N LEU A 616 -12.59 -24.46 -12.15
CA LEU A 616 -12.38 -23.03 -12.00
C LEU A 616 -11.27 -22.52 -12.92
N VAL A 617 -10.07 -23.12 -12.89
CA VAL A 617 -8.96 -22.74 -13.79
C VAL A 617 -9.36 -22.90 -15.25
N ARG A 618 -10.03 -24.00 -15.60
CA ARG A 618 -10.58 -24.21 -16.95
C ARG A 618 -11.55 -23.11 -17.35
N SER A 619 -12.46 -22.70 -16.46
CA SER A 619 -13.37 -21.59 -16.76
C SER A 619 -12.63 -20.28 -16.98
N TRP A 620 -11.66 -19.91 -16.13
CA TRP A 620 -10.91 -18.66 -16.27
C TRP A 620 -10.07 -18.63 -17.54
N VAL A 621 -9.37 -19.72 -17.86
CA VAL A 621 -8.60 -19.84 -19.10
C VAL A 621 -9.52 -19.76 -20.31
N SER A 622 -10.63 -20.51 -20.34
CA SER A 622 -11.58 -20.46 -21.46
C SER A 622 -12.23 -19.08 -21.63
N GLU A 623 -12.59 -18.40 -20.53
CA GLU A 623 -13.12 -17.03 -20.60
C GLU A 623 -12.07 -16.03 -21.09
N PHE A 624 -10.80 -16.18 -20.69
CA PHE A 624 -9.71 -15.37 -21.20
C PHE A 624 -9.50 -15.56 -22.71
N ARG A 625 -9.44 -16.81 -23.18
CA ARG A 625 -9.31 -17.13 -24.62
C ARG A 625 -10.51 -16.61 -25.41
N ARG A 626 -11.72 -16.70 -24.83
CA ARG A 626 -12.95 -16.19 -25.43
C ARG A 626 -13.01 -14.66 -25.49
N SER A 627 -12.41 -13.98 -24.52
CA SER A 627 -12.20 -12.54 -24.56
C SER A 627 -11.28 -12.12 -25.72
N ILE A 628 -10.29 -12.93 -26.08
CA ILE A 628 -9.48 -12.67 -27.29
C ILE A 628 -10.31 -12.86 -28.56
N ASP A 629 -11.15 -13.90 -28.65
CA ASP A 629 -12.06 -14.05 -29.80
C ASP A 629 -12.93 -12.80 -30.00
N TYR A 630 -13.37 -12.19 -28.89
CA TYR A 630 -14.10 -10.93 -28.93
C TYR A 630 -13.25 -9.77 -29.45
N LEU A 631 -12.01 -9.63 -28.98
CA LEU A 631 -11.07 -8.60 -29.46
C LEU A 631 -10.77 -8.76 -30.96
N GLU A 632 -10.55 -9.98 -31.45
CA GLU A 632 -10.33 -10.26 -32.89
C GLU A 632 -11.55 -9.90 -33.76
N SER A 633 -12.75 -9.82 -33.16
CA SER A 633 -13.95 -9.38 -33.87
C SER A 633 -14.08 -7.86 -34.03
N ARG A 634 -13.22 -7.08 -33.35
CA ARG A 634 -13.25 -5.61 -33.33
C ARG A 634 -12.25 -5.05 -34.36
N PRO A 635 -12.69 -4.34 -35.40
CA PRO A 635 -11.79 -3.82 -36.44
C PRO A 635 -10.77 -2.77 -35.93
N GLU A 636 -11.04 -2.15 -34.80
CA GLU A 636 -10.19 -1.18 -34.13
C GLU A 636 -9.12 -1.82 -33.23
N ILE A 637 -9.07 -3.15 -33.11
CA ILE A 637 -8.07 -3.86 -32.29
C ILE A 637 -7.03 -4.50 -33.20
N ASN A 638 -5.75 -4.39 -32.82
CA ASN A 638 -4.66 -5.09 -33.48
C ASN A 638 -4.46 -6.47 -32.83
N ASP A 639 -4.95 -7.52 -33.50
CA ASP A 639 -4.88 -8.92 -33.04
C ASP A 639 -3.45 -9.50 -33.03
N ASP A 640 -2.50 -8.86 -33.71
CA ASP A 640 -1.07 -9.20 -33.64
C ASP A 640 -0.35 -8.60 -32.43
N MET A 641 -0.99 -7.69 -31.66
CA MET A 641 -0.37 -6.94 -30.55
C MET A 641 -1.17 -7.05 -29.24
N LEU A 642 -1.35 -8.29 -28.78
CA LEU A 642 -2.06 -8.62 -27.53
C LEU A 642 -1.07 -8.95 -26.40
N ALA A 643 -1.19 -8.27 -25.26
CA ALA A 643 -0.38 -8.49 -24.07
C ALA A 643 -1.22 -8.98 -22.89
N TYR A 644 -0.68 -9.93 -22.13
CA TYR A 644 -1.21 -10.33 -20.83
C TYR A 644 -0.66 -9.42 -19.74
N PHE A 645 -1.53 -8.90 -18.86
CA PHE A 645 -1.10 -8.26 -17.62
C PHE A 645 -1.84 -8.87 -16.43
N GLY A 646 -1.12 -9.61 -15.58
CA GLY A 646 -1.65 -10.27 -14.40
C GLY A 646 -1.15 -9.63 -13.11
N THR A 647 -2.05 -9.42 -12.15
CA THR A 647 -1.71 -8.90 -10.82
C THR A 647 -1.99 -9.94 -9.73
N SER A 648 -1.02 -10.26 -8.85
CA SER A 648 -1.23 -11.17 -7.70
C SER A 648 -1.73 -12.56 -8.13
N TRP A 649 -3.00 -12.89 -7.85
CA TRP A 649 -3.66 -14.08 -8.41
C TRP A 649 -3.56 -14.15 -9.94
N GLY A 650 -3.78 -13.03 -10.65
CA GLY A 650 -3.48 -12.93 -12.07
C GLY A 650 -2.01 -13.20 -12.38
N GLY A 651 -1.08 -12.69 -11.57
CA GLY A 651 0.34 -12.99 -11.73
C GLY A 651 0.65 -14.49 -11.72
N ARG A 652 0.01 -15.26 -10.82
CA ARG A 652 0.09 -16.74 -10.80
C ARG A 652 -0.50 -17.39 -12.05
N LEU A 653 -1.62 -16.88 -12.54
CA LEU A 653 -2.24 -17.33 -13.79
C LEU A 653 -1.40 -16.95 -15.03
N GLY A 654 -0.53 -15.95 -14.91
CA GLY A 654 0.55 -15.65 -15.85
C GLY A 654 1.58 -16.78 -15.98
N ALA A 655 1.58 -17.79 -15.10
CA ALA A 655 2.35 -19.03 -15.25
C ALA A 655 1.58 -20.15 -16.00
N ILE A 656 0.32 -19.92 -16.38
CA ILE A 656 -0.55 -20.90 -17.07
C ILE A 656 -1.06 -20.36 -18.40
N ILE A 657 -1.77 -19.22 -18.39
CA ILE A 657 -2.51 -18.70 -19.55
C ILE A 657 -1.59 -18.52 -20.78
N PRO A 658 -0.41 -17.88 -20.69
CA PRO A 658 0.45 -17.70 -21.86
C PRO A 658 0.98 -19.00 -22.48
N ALA A 659 0.97 -20.12 -21.74
CA ALA A 659 1.40 -21.42 -22.26
C ALA A 659 0.34 -22.11 -23.13
N VAL A 660 -0.92 -21.67 -23.05
CA VAL A 660 -2.07 -22.27 -23.76
C VAL A 660 -2.85 -21.27 -24.62
N GLU A 661 -2.41 -20.03 -24.71
CA GLU A 661 -2.98 -19.00 -25.55
C GLU A 661 -1.90 -18.37 -26.46
N PRO A 662 -1.67 -18.97 -27.65
CA PRO A 662 -0.56 -18.58 -28.54
C PRO A 662 -0.77 -17.21 -29.22
N ARG A 663 -1.94 -16.59 -29.12
CA ARG A 663 -2.20 -15.25 -29.67
C ARG A 663 -1.53 -14.15 -28.83
N LEU A 664 -1.26 -14.40 -27.54
CA LEU A 664 -0.53 -13.48 -26.69
C LEU A 664 0.92 -13.33 -27.18
N LYS A 665 1.43 -12.10 -27.16
CA LYS A 665 2.80 -11.78 -27.55
C LYS A 665 3.69 -11.37 -26.38
N LEU A 666 3.10 -10.96 -25.26
CA LEU A 666 3.82 -10.52 -24.07
C LEU A 666 3.13 -11.04 -22.81
N ASN A 667 3.93 -11.34 -21.79
CA ASN A 667 3.50 -11.69 -20.45
C ASN A 667 4.05 -10.67 -19.45
N MET A 668 3.19 -9.92 -18.79
CA MET A 668 3.57 -8.99 -17.74
C MET A 668 2.90 -9.41 -16.43
N VAL A 669 3.70 -9.62 -15.39
CA VAL A 669 3.28 -10.11 -14.09
C VAL A 669 3.69 -9.13 -13.01
N MET A 670 2.72 -8.68 -12.21
CA MET A 670 2.93 -7.82 -11.06
C MET A 670 2.58 -8.57 -9.79
N ILE A 671 3.46 -8.50 -8.78
CA ILE A 671 3.33 -9.14 -7.46
C ILE A 671 2.88 -10.60 -7.58
N GLY A 672 3.45 -11.33 -8.54
CA GLY A 672 3.11 -12.72 -8.86
C GLY A 672 4.32 -13.65 -8.76
N GLY A 673 4.06 -14.95 -8.80
CA GLY A 673 5.04 -16.01 -8.66
C GLY A 673 4.41 -17.40 -8.84
N LEU A 674 5.20 -18.44 -8.59
CA LEU A 674 4.66 -19.80 -8.47
C LEU A 674 4.08 -20.02 -7.06
N ALA A 675 2.87 -20.56 -6.98
CA ALA A 675 2.17 -20.73 -5.72
C ALA A 675 2.79 -21.86 -4.89
N SER A 676 2.81 -21.71 -3.57
CA SER A 676 3.32 -22.77 -2.69
C SER A 676 2.38 -23.99 -2.57
N GLY A 677 1.13 -23.86 -3.04
CA GLY A 677 0.16 -24.97 -3.08
C GLY A 677 0.33 -25.88 -4.31
N THR A 678 -0.26 -27.06 -4.23
CA THR A 678 -0.31 -28.03 -5.35
C THR A 678 -1.73 -28.12 -5.91
N ALA A 679 -1.85 -28.18 -7.24
CA ALA A 679 -3.11 -28.47 -7.92
C ALA A 679 -3.07 -29.89 -8.52
N LEU A 680 -4.21 -30.36 -9.03
CA LEU A 680 -4.19 -31.56 -9.85
C LEU A 680 -3.32 -31.32 -11.11
N PRO A 681 -2.59 -32.34 -11.61
CA PRO A 681 -1.57 -32.16 -12.63
C PRO A 681 -2.03 -31.40 -13.89
N GLU A 682 -3.29 -31.57 -14.27
CA GLU A 682 -3.87 -30.91 -15.44
C GLU A 682 -3.98 -29.38 -15.32
N VAL A 683 -3.86 -28.77 -14.14
CA VAL A 683 -3.88 -27.30 -13.96
C VAL A 683 -2.75 -26.79 -13.06
N ASP A 684 -1.77 -27.64 -12.76
CA ASP A 684 -0.64 -27.27 -11.91
C ASP A 684 0.41 -26.47 -12.68
N GLN A 685 0.81 -25.30 -12.14
CA GLN A 685 1.72 -24.34 -12.78
C GLN A 685 3.04 -24.95 -13.29
N ILE A 686 3.60 -25.97 -12.62
CA ILE A 686 4.86 -26.59 -13.05
C ILE A 686 4.76 -27.19 -14.47
N ASN A 687 3.57 -27.65 -14.85
CA ASN A 687 3.33 -28.25 -16.16
C ASN A 687 3.18 -27.20 -17.27
N TYR A 688 3.06 -25.92 -16.93
CA TYR A 688 2.81 -24.83 -17.88
C TYR A 688 3.96 -23.83 -17.98
N VAL A 689 4.57 -23.43 -16.85
CA VAL A 689 5.53 -22.30 -16.79
C VAL A 689 6.72 -22.48 -17.74
N THR A 690 7.21 -23.71 -17.90
CA THR A 690 8.33 -24.06 -18.80
C THR A 690 8.00 -23.95 -20.29
N ARG A 691 6.73 -23.73 -20.62
CA ARG A 691 6.21 -23.64 -21.99
C ARG A 691 5.76 -22.23 -22.37
N ILE A 692 5.93 -21.28 -21.47
CA ILE A 692 5.74 -19.86 -21.76
C ILE A 692 6.98 -19.39 -22.51
N MET A 693 6.81 -19.09 -23.80
CA MET A 693 7.91 -18.70 -24.69
C MET A 693 7.94 -17.20 -24.99
N VAL A 694 6.87 -16.48 -24.68
CA VAL A 694 6.75 -15.04 -24.94
C VAL A 694 7.65 -14.23 -23.98
N PRO A 695 8.13 -13.05 -24.39
CA PRO A 695 8.82 -12.13 -23.50
C PRO A 695 8.04 -11.88 -22.20
N THR A 696 8.73 -11.99 -21.07
CA THR A 696 8.12 -11.90 -19.75
C THR A 696 8.77 -10.83 -18.87
N LEU A 697 7.94 -9.91 -18.36
CA LEU A 697 8.28 -8.93 -17.32
C LEU A 697 7.66 -9.37 -15.98
N MET A 698 8.46 -9.37 -14.93
CA MET A 698 8.03 -9.60 -13.55
C MET A 698 8.39 -8.38 -12.68
N LEU A 699 7.41 -7.86 -11.95
CA LEU A 699 7.55 -6.74 -11.02
C LEU A 699 7.13 -7.19 -9.62
N ASN A 700 8.03 -7.17 -8.64
CA ASN A 700 7.78 -7.77 -7.32
C ASN A 700 8.36 -6.93 -6.17
N GLY A 701 7.78 -7.08 -4.97
CA GLY A 701 8.31 -6.47 -3.75
C GLY A 701 9.30 -7.40 -3.05
N GLU A 702 10.32 -6.82 -2.42
CA GLU A 702 11.34 -7.56 -1.67
C GLU A 702 10.76 -8.32 -0.46
N HIS A 703 9.79 -7.71 0.22
CA HIS A 703 9.17 -8.25 1.43
C HIS A 703 7.74 -8.73 1.17
N ASP A 704 7.45 -9.20 -0.05
CA ASP A 704 6.13 -9.70 -0.42
C ASP A 704 5.80 -11.00 0.35
N PRO A 705 4.82 -10.98 1.28
CA PRO A 705 4.46 -12.16 2.05
C PRO A 705 3.74 -13.21 1.19
N LEU A 706 3.01 -12.82 0.15
CA LEU A 706 2.21 -13.75 -0.63
C LEU A 706 3.03 -14.45 -1.71
N GLU A 707 4.09 -13.78 -2.18
CA GLU A 707 5.02 -14.27 -3.20
C GLU A 707 6.47 -14.13 -2.73
N PRO A 708 6.97 -14.97 -1.80
CA PRO A 708 8.35 -14.84 -1.33
C PRO A 708 9.37 -15.04 -2.47
N ILE A 709 10.46 -14.28 -2.43
CA ILE A 709 11.48 -14.26 -3.50
C ILE A 709 11.96 -15.68 -3.84
N GLU A 710 12.46 -16.40 -2.84
CA GLU A 710 13.16 -17.67 -3.03
C GLU A 710 12.25 -18.84 -3.42
N SER A 711 11.02 -18.85 -2.91
CA SER A 711 10.10 -19.99 -3.10
C SER A 711 9.05 -19.77 -4.19
N ALA A 712 8.83 -18.52 -4.64
CA ALA A 712 7.78 -18.20 -5.59
C ALA A 712 8.27 -17.39 -6.79
N GLN A 713 8.97 -16.26 -6.57
CA GLN A 713 9.37 -15.33 -7.63
C GLN A 713 10.52 -15.90 -8.49
N LEU A 714 11.65 -16.26 -7.87
CA LEU A 714 12.81 -16.80 -8.57
C LEU A 714 12.53 -18.15 -9.25
N PRO A 715 11.76 -19.08 -8.64
CA PRO A 715 11.36 -20.30 -9.34
C PRO A 715 10.53 -20.02 -10.60
N MET A 716 9.61 -19.05 -10.57
CA MET A 716 8.86 -18.67 -11.77
C MET A 716 9.81 -18.20 -12.87
N LEU A 717 10.65 -17.20 -12.56
CA LEU A 717 11.57 -16.59 -13.53
C LEU A 717 12.51 -17.63 -14.17
N SER A 718 13.11 -18.48 -13.33
CA SER A 718 14.09 -19.48 -13.77
C SER A 718 13.47 -20.58 -14.63
N LEU A 719 12.22 -20.98 -14.33
CA LEU A 719 11.52 -22.02 -15.04
C LEU A 719 10.82 -21.54 -16.32
N LEU A 720 10.71 -20.23 -16.57
CA LEU A 720 10.14 -19.73 -17.83
C LEU A 720 10.90 -20.29 -19.04
N GLY A 721 10.14 -20.78 -20.02
CA GLY A 721 10.67 -21.19 -21.34
C GLY A 721 11.15 -20.02 -22.21
N THR A 722 10.79 -18.80 -21.84
CA THR A 722 11.21 -17.54 -22.47
C THR A 722 12.74 -17.51 -22.63
N PRO A 723 13.28 -16.94 -23.72
CA PRO A 723 14.73 -16.71 -23.81
C PRO A 723 15.23 -15.76 -22.72
N ASP A 724 16.42 -15.97 -22.17
CA ASP A 724 16.94 -15.15 -21.06
C ASP A 724 17.06 -13.65 -21.40
N ALA A 725 17.31 -13.31 -22.67
CA ALA A 725 17.35 -11.92 -23.14
C ALA A 725 15.98 -11.22 -23.08
N ASP A 726 14.90 -11.99 -23.00
CA ASP A 726 13.51 -11.55 -23.00
C ASP A 726 12.82 -11.83 -21.65
N LYS A 727 13.59 -12.18 -20.61
CA LYS A 727 13.17 -12.22 -19.21
C LYS A 727 13.63 -10.96 -18.49
N HIS A 728 12.73 -10.32 -17.75
CA HIS A 728 13.09 -9.21 -16.89
C HIS A 728 12.37 -9.33 -15.54
N HIS A 729 13.12 -9.24 -14.44
CA HIS A 729 12.59 -9.32 -13.09
C HIS A 729 13.13 -8.14 -12.28
N ILE A 730 12.21 -7.31 -11.78
CA ILE A 730 12.54 -6.14 -10.97
C ILE A 730 11.96 -6.37 -9.58
N ILE A 731 12.85 -6.37 -8.58
CA ILE A 731 12.52 -6.47 -7.16
C ILE A 731 12.67 -5.07 -6.55
N TYR A 732 11.60 -4.53 -5.98
CA TYR A 732 11.58 -3.21 -5.36
C TYR A 732 11.93 -3.31 -3.87
N PRO A 733 13.07 -2.73 -3.44
CA PRO A 733 13.52 -2.83 -2.05
C PRO A 733 12.57 -2.14 -1.07
N GLY A 734 12.32 -2.77 0.08
CA GLY A 734 11.42 -2.24 1.11
C GLY A 734 9.92 -2.28 0.77
N PHE A 735 9.52 -2.86 -0.36
CA PHE A 735 8.11 -3.02 -0.75
C PHE A 735 7.60 -4.45 -0.48
N GLY A 736 6.32 -4.57 -0.10
CA GLY A 736 5.63 -5.85 0.12
C GLY A 736 4.73 -6.26 -1.06
N HIS A 737 3.49 -6.70 -0.76
CA HIS A 737 2.49 -7.06 -1.79
C HIS A 737 1.80 -5.83 -2.43
N GLY A 738 2.60 -4.81 -2.77
CA GLY A 738 2.21 -3.55 -3.37
C GLY A 738 3.44 -2.75 -3.79
N LEU A 739 3.40 -2.10 -4.96
CA LEU A 739 4.57 -1.52 -5.62
C LEU A 739 4.43 -0.01 -5.84
N PRO A 740 5.54 0.73 -6.01
CA PRO A 740 5.50 2.14 -6.35
C PRO A 740 4.87 2.35 -7.73
N GLN A 741 3.78 3.10 -7.80
CA GLN A 741 2.94 3.18 -9.00
C GLN A 741 3.69 3.71 -10.21
N ASN A 742 4.51 4.76 -10.06
CA ASN A 742 5.31 5.30 -11.16
C ASN A 742 6.27 4.28 -11.77
N GLU A 743 6.86 3.42 -10.95
CA GLU A 743 7.77 2.40 -11.42
C GLU A 743 6.98 1.33 -12.19
N VAL A 744 5.82 0.90 -11.67
CA VAL A 744 4.92 -0.01 -12.41
C VAL A 744 4.58 0.58 -13.77
N VAL A 745 4.15 1.85 -13.83
CA VAL A 745 3.82 2.55 -15.08
C VAL A 745 5.03 2.58 -16.02
N ARG A 746 6.19 3.01 -15.52
CA ARG A 746 7.40 3.14 -16.33
C ARG A 746 7.79 1.81 -16.95
N GLU A 747 7.85 0.76 -16.14
CA GLU A 747 8.36 -0.54 -16.59
C GLU A 747 7.37 -1.27 -17.51
N THR A 748 6.06 -1.20 -17.25
CA THR A 748 5.08 -1.82 -18.14
C THR A 748 4.98 -1.10 -19.49
N ILE A 749 5.02 0.24 -19.51
CA ILE A 749 5.01 1.01 -20.76
C ILE A 749 6.30 0.81 -21.56
N ASN A 750 7.47 0.88 -20.91
CA ASN A 750 8.74 0.61 -21.59
C ASN A 750 8.79 -0.80 -22.18
N TRP A 751 8.22 -1.79 -21.48
CA TRP A 751 8.15 -3.16 -21.98
C TRP A 751 7.25 -3.27 -23.21
N LEU A 752 6.06 -2.65 -23.18
CA LEU A 752 5.18 -2.59 -24.33
C LEU A 752 5.84 -1.87 -25.51
N ASP A 753 6.45 -0.71 -25.28
CA ASP A 753 7.16 0.06 -26.31
C ASP A 753 8.31 -0.74 -26.93
N LYS A 754 9.04 -1.52 -26.13
CA LYS A 754 10.15 -2.36 -26.62
C LYS A 754 9.69 -3.39 -27.66
N TYR A 755 8.53 -4.03 -27.46
CA TYR A 755 8.11 -5.16 -28.30
C TYR A 755 6.99 -4.81 -29.29
N PHE A 756 6.11 -3.87 -28.97
CA PHE A 756 5.03 -3.41 -29.85
C PHE A 756 5.34 -2.07 -30.53
N GLY A 757 6.32 -1.31 -30.03
CA GLY A 757 6.52 0.07 -30.39
C GLY A 757 5.63 1.03 -29.59
N ALA A 758 5.90 2.32 -29.69
CA ALA A 758 5.03 3.35 -29.13
C ALA A 758 3.61 3.23 -29.70
N ALA A 759 2.59 3.59 -28.91
CA ALA A 759 1.24 3.72 -29.43
C ALA A 759 1.21 4.79 -30.55
N ASN A 760 0.43 4.53 -31.61
CA ASN A 760 0.38 5.34 -32.83
C ASN A 760 -0.45 6.60 -32.69
#